data_AF-A0A438FMW9-F1
#
_entry.id   AF-A0A438FMW9-F1
#
_cell.length_a   1.000
_cell.length_b   1.000
_cell.length_c   1.000
_cell.angle_alpha   90.00
_cell.angle_beta   90.00
_cell.angle_gamma   90.00
#
_symmetry.space_group_name_H-M   'P 1'
#
loop_
_entity.id
_entity.type
_entity.pdbx_description
1 polymer ?
#
loop_
_entity_poly.entity_id
_entity_poly.type
_entity_poly.pdbx_seq_one_letter_code
_entity_poly.pdbx_strand_id
1 'polypeptide(L)'
;MNLLEEENKLLKTEVMKLKTECCNVLQDLEERKSEFESIDMENHRLQDRVCSLETSIASLQTDLNMKNVELNELQLSQSVIKEDIGLKIQDLQTHVNQVHTLEEENIFLKGKLSSQEKIQYEILQMSSLKMVKCVDAVETVDMMGSRICNALDKQSTTIIDKMFQEICENLEKTSEFMEEVKCLECLAQKLVSENLSLQTELSRKDDVLKGLLFDLNLLQESASNSKDQKDEIEELAASLESLEQELAVRSGELDEAVARGQVFEAQLQEKIGIISNLELDISKGRESLKVLSLENQELRAYVEDALAAKSSIEEELTERRKVIDSLEADIFEMSNALGQMNDSIDSLKSNLSELTNERDHLQVEVLTLKEKLEKAQACADENEAIATEAQQIAESRKTYAEDKEEEVRLLERSVEELERTVNVLENKVDIVKGEAERQRLQREELELELHALKHQMQNVESSDADMKRHLDEKEKALQEASEHIKVLERDIANRVAEIAQLKAHISELNLHAEAQASEYKQKFKALEAMVEQVKPEGFSTHVQNSSSNKSEKNASKSRGSGSPFKCIGLGLVQQIKLEKDEELFAGRLRIEELEALAASRQKEIFALNARLAATESMTHDVIRDLLGLKLDMTKYTSVLDNQQVQKITEKAQLHSIESQAKEQEVIKLKQQLNEFVEERQGWLEEIDRKQAEMVAAQIALEKLRQRDQLLKTENEMLKLENVKHKKKVMELEGEVKKLSGQQNLQQRIHHHAKIKASYFYLYLSNKLRRAEVILSRVKEELARYRASCGRSIDFNEEQMLSNKLKETEEERLQLAQKFLNLCTSILKVAGITKPVSEISLSVAEEALEQLKNRLTTLERESQDLKFKNKIVNERIRLSELVPQPSPLSSRTDENRLTPQRVSQTPYLSALDR
;
A
#
# COMPACT_ATOMS: atom_id res chain seq x y z
N MET A 1 -22.56 -54.89 -36.59
CA MET A 1 -23.49 -54.95 -35.45
C MET A 1 -22.77 -54.64 -34.15
N ASN A 2 -21.86 -55.49 -33.67
CA ASN A 2 -21.30 -55.40 -32.31
C ASN A 2 -20.77 -54.01 -31.88
N LEU A 3 -20.06 -53.26 -32.75
CA LEU A 3 -19.59 -51.90 -32.44
C LEU A 3 -20.73 -50.91 -32.11
N LEU A 4 -21.81 -50.94 -32.89
CA LEU A 4 -23.03 -50.13 -32.65
C LEU A 4 -23.74 -50.54 -31.35
N GLU A 5 -23.53 -51.76 -30.87
CA GLU A 5 -24.16 -52.27 -29.64
C GLU A 5 -23.36 -51.90 -28.38
N GLU A 6 -22.02 -51.83 -28.49
CA GLU A 6 -21.16 -51.23 -27.45
C GLU A 6 -21.36 -49.71 -27.36
N GLU A 7 -21.39 -49.00 -28.48
CA GLU A 7 -21.62 -47.55 -28.52
C GLU A 7 -22.98 -47.15 -27.91
N ASN A 8 -24.03 -47.93 -28.20
CA ASN A 8 -25.37 -47.74 -27.63
C ASN A 8 -25.42 -48.09 -26.12
N LYS A 9 -24.62 -49.07 -25.65
CA LYS A 9 -24.42 -49.30 -24.21
C LYS A 9 -23.70 -48.12 -23.54
N LEU A 10 -22.66 -47.59 -24.15
CA LEU A 10 -21.91 -46.44 -23.66
C LEU A 10 -22.82 -45.22 -23.53
N LEU A 11 -23.55 -44.87 -24.60
CA LEU A 11 -24.59 -43.82 -24.60
C LEU A 11 -25.65 -44.03 -23.51
N LYS A 12 -26.14 -45.25 -23.30
CA LYS A 12 -27.07 -45.55 -22.18
C LYS A 12 -26.47 -45.28 -20.81
N THR A 13 -25.17 -45.54 -20.65
CA THR A 13 -24.45 -45.34 -19.39
C THR A 13 -24.21 -43.85 -19.15
N GLU A 14 -23.82 -43.11 -20.20
CA GLU A 14 -23.68 -41.65 -20.19
C GLU A 14 -25.02 -40.96 -19.87
N VAL A 15 -26.12 -41.39 -20.50
CA VAL A 15 -27.47 -40.87 -20.24
C VAL A 15 -27.95 -41.18 -18.83
N MET A 16 -27.64 -42.37 -18.27
CA MET A 16 -27.91 -42.66 -16.86
C MET A 16 -27.11 -41.76 -15.93
N LYS A 17 -25.83 -41.52 -16.21
CA LYS A 17 -24.97 -40.64 -15.43
C LYS A 17 -25.48 -39.19 -15.43
N LEU A 18 -25.73 -38.63 -16.62
CA LEU A 18 -26.30 -37.29 -16.80
C LEU A 18 -27.67 -37.15 -16.13
N LYS A 19 -28.51 -38.19 -16.18
CA LYS A 19 -29.79 -38.20 -15.46
C LYS A 19 -29.59 -38.17 -13.93
N THR A 20 -28.57 -38.85 -13.42
CA THR A 20 -28.25 -38.86 -11.99
C THR A 20 -27.70 -37.49 -11.55
N GLU A 21 -26.79 -36.89 -12.31
CA GLU A 21 -26.31 -35.51 -12.08
C GLU A 21 -27.46 -34.49 -12.14
N CYS A 22 -28.38 -34.62 -13.10
CA CYS A 22 -29.54 -33.75 -13.22
C CYS A 22 -30.52 -33.90 -12.03
N CYS A 23 -30.70 -35.11 -11.50
CA CYS A 23 -31.46 -35.32 -10.26
C CYS A 23 -30.78 -34.69 -9.03
N ASN A 24 -29.44 -34.79 -8.92
CA ASN A 24 -28.70 -34.16 -7.81
C ASN A 24 -28.80 -32.63 -7.88
N VAL A 25 -28.61 -32.03 -9.06
CA VAL A 25 -28.74 -30.58 -9.27
C VAL A 25 -30.16 -30.08 -8.96
N LEU A 26 -31.20 -30.87 -9.25
CA LEU A 26 -32.57 -30.56 -8.85
C LEU A 26 -32.78 -30.62 -7.33
N GLN A 27 -32.15 -31.57 -6.64
CA GLN A 27 -32.19 -31.65 -5.19
C GLN A 27 -31.47 -30.45 -4.54
N ASP A 28 -30.26 -30.12 -5.01
CA ASP A 28 -29.50 -28.95 -4.55
C ASP A 28 -30.31 -27.65 -4.77
N LEU A 29 -31.03 -27.53 -5.90
CA LEU A 29 -31.90 -26.39 -6.18
C LEU A 29 -33.10 -26.29 -5.22
N GLU A 30 -33.73 -27.41 -4.86
CA GLU A 30 -34.86 -27.41 -3.91
C GLU A 30 -34.37 -27.14 -2.47
N GLU A 31 -33.19 -27.66 -2.08
CA GLU A 31 -32.54 -27.31 -0.81
C GLU A 31 -32.20 -25.81 -0.75
N ARG A 32 -31.55 -25.25 -1.79
CA ARG A 32 -31.27 -23.81 -1.89
C ARG A 32 -32.53 -22.95 -1.90
N LYS A 33 -33.62 -23.40 -2.51
CA LYS A 33 -34.91 -22.74 -2.47
C LYS A 33 -35.49 -22.72 -1.05
N SER A 34 -35.38 -23.83 -0.30
CA SER A 34 -35.81 -23.88 1.10
C SER A 34 -34.96 -22.99 2.03
N GLU A 35 -33.66 -22.87 1.79
CA GLU A 35 -32.79 -21.89 2.47
C GLU A 35 -33.24 -20.46 2.17
N PHE A 36 -33.55 -20.16 0.91
CA PHE A 36 -34.00 -18.82 0.49
C PHE A 36 -35.35 -18.46 1.12
N GLU A 37 -36.32 -19.38 1.14
CA GLU A 37 -37.61 -19.23 1.83
C GLU A 37 -37.41 -19.01 3.35
N SER A 38 -36.42 -19.68 3.97
CA SER A 38 -36.07 -19.45 5.39
C SER A 38 -35.44 -18.08 5.64
N ILE A 39 -34.63 -17.57 4.71
CA ILE A 39 -34.01 -16.24 4.80
C ILE A 39 -35.08 -15.15 4.60
N ASP A 40 -36.04 -15.36 3.70
CA ASP A 40 -37.11 -14.40 3.43
C ASP A 40 -38.08 -14.28 4.61
N MET A 41 -38.41 -15.39 5.29
CA MET A 41 -39.14 -15.38 6.56
C MET A 41 -38.38 -14.63 7.67
N GLU A 42 -37.06 -14.79 7.77
CA GLU A 42 -36.24 -14.06 8.75
C GLU A 42 -36.18 -12.56 8.42
N ASN A 43 -36.06 -12.19 7.15
CA ASN A 43 -36.14 -10.80 6.70
C ASN A 43 -37.48 -10.16 7.05
N HIS A 44 -38.60 -10.85 6.81
CA HIS A 44 -39.92 -10.37 7.21
C HIS A 44 -40.01 -10.17 8.73
N ARG A 45 -39.48 -11.11 9.53
CA ARG A 45 -39.44 -11.00 11.00
C ARG A 45 -38.59 -9.82 11.48
N LEU A 46 -37.45 -9.56 10.82
CA LEU A 46 -36.60 -8.41 11.10
C LEU A 46 -37.29 -7.10 10.70
N GLN A 47 -38.01 -7.09 9.58
CA GLN A 47 -38.75 -5.91 9.10
C GLN A 47 -39.92 -5.55 10.03
N ASP A 48 -40.70 -6.53 10.49
CA ASP A 48 -41.70 -6.34 11.55
C ASP A 48 -41.07 -5.79 12.84
N ARG A 49 -39.87 -6.27 13.19
CA ARG A 49 -39.13 -5.79 14.36
C ARG A 49 -38.67 -4.35 14.20
N VAL A 50 -38.23 -3.95 13.00
CA VAL A 50 -37.89 -2.56 12.67
C VAL A 50 -39.13 -1.67 12.80
N CYS A 51 -40.26 -2.01 12.17
CA CYS A 51 -41.48 -1.20 12.28
C CYS A 51 -42.01 -1.08 13.72
N SER A 52 -41.85 -2.13 14.54
CA SER A 52 -42.17 -2.07 15.98
C SER A 52 -41.25 -1.13 16.76
N LEU A 53 -39.95 -1.09 16.42
CA LEU A 53 -38.99 -0.16 17.02
C LEU A 53 -39.21 1.28 16.57
N GLU A 54 -39.48 1.51 15.28
CA GLU A 54 -39.85 2.82 14.73
C GLU A 54 -41.10 3.39 15.42
N THR A 55 -42.11 2.55 15.65
CA THR A 55 -43.32 2.93 16.41
C THR A 55 -43.00 3.32 17.86
N SER A 56 -42.08 2.59 18.51
CA SER A 56 -41.65 2.88 19.88
C SER A 56 -40.78 4.14 19.97
N ILE A 57 -39.95 4.40 18.96
CA ILE A 57 -39.18 5.65 18.84
C ILE A 57 -40.15 6.82 18.65
N ALA A 58 -41.16 6.68 17.79
CA ALA A 58 -42.18 7.72 17.59
C ALA A 58 -42.95 8.05 18.88
N SER A 59 -43.35 7.05 19.67
CA SER A 59 -44.02 7.30 20.96
C SER A 59 -43.10 7.97 21.99
N LEU A 60 -41.84 7.54 22.09
CA LEU A 60 -40.86 8.20 22.95
C LEU A 60 -40.58 9.65 22.52
N GLN A 61 -40.59 9.92 21.21
CA GLN A 61 -40.46 11.27 20.66
C GLN A 61 -41.66 12.15 21.06
N THR A 62 -42.89 11.61 21.05
CA THR A 62 -44.08 12.35 21.51
C THR A 62 -44.08 12.58 23.01
N ASP A 63 -43.64 11.61 23.81
CA ASP A 63 -43.52 11.75 25.27
C ASP A 63 -42.46 12.79 25.65
N LEU A 64 -41.31 12.78 24.98
CA LEU A 64 -40.25 13.79 25.15
C LEU A 64 -40.77 15.19 24.84
N ASN A 65 -41.48 15.36 23.73
CA ASN A 65 -42.09 16.65 23.36
C ASN A 65 -43.11 17.12 24.41
N MET A 66 -43.94 16.21 24.93
CA MET A 66 -44.92 16.52 25.98
C MET A 66 -44.23 16.94 27.29
N LYS A 67 -43.18 16.22 27.72
CA LYS A 67 -42.38 16.61 28.88
C LYS A 67 -41.63 17.93 28.70
N ASN A 68 -41.24 18.27 27.48
CA ASN A 68 -40.65 19.57 27.19
C ASN A 68 -41.69 20.71 27.30
N VAL A 69 -42.96 20.47 26.92
CA VAL A 69 -44.06 21.43 27.15
C VAL A 69 -44.34 21.59 28.64
N GLU A 70 -44.48 20.49 29.40
CA GLU A 70 -44.65 20.53 30.86
C GLU A 70 -43.51 21.31 31.55
N LEU A 71 -42.26 21.10 31.13
CA LEU A 71 -41.09 21.81 31.67
C LEU A 71 -41.15 23.33 31.40
N ASN A 72 -41.59 23.74 30.21
CA ASN A 72 -41.76 25.15 29.87
C ASN A 72 -42.90 25.81 30.68
N GLU A 73 -44.02 25.11 30.87
CA GLU A 73 -45.10 25.58 31.76
C GLU A 73 -44.63 25.71 33.21
N LEU A 74 -43.83 24.75 33.68
CA LEU A 74 -43.27 24.78 35.04
C LEU A 74 -42.27 25.93 35.21
N GLN A 75 -41.41 26.21 34.22
CA GLN A 75 -40.53 27.40 34.22
C GLN A 75 -41.32 28.71 34.22
N LEU A 76 -42.40 28.81 33.45
CA LEU A 76 -43.29 29.99 33.47
C LEU A 76 -43.92 30.16 34.86
N SER A 77 -44.42 29.08 35.46
CA SER A 77 -44.98 29.11 36.83
C SER A 77 -43.94 29.55 37.87
N GLN A 78 -42.69 29.08 37.74
CA GLN A 78 -41.58 29.46 38.62
C GLN A 78 -41.23 30.95 38.46
N SER A 79 -41.29 31.49 37.24
CA SER A 79 -41.08 32.92 36.98
C SER A 79 -42.15 33.77 37.67
N VAL A 80 -43.43 33.38 37.54
CA VAL A 80 -44.56 34.09 38.18
C VAL A 80 -44.47 34.02 39.71
N ILE A 81 -44.13 32.87 40.29
CA ILE A 81 -43.93 32.72 41.74
C ILE A 81 -42.77 33.58 42.23
N LYS A 82 -41.67 33.66 41.46
CA LYS A 82 -40.52 34.52 41.79
C LYS A 82 -40.89 36.00 41.80
N GLU A 83 -41.75 36.44 40.86
CA GLU A 83 -42.24 37.81 40.77
C GLU A 83 -43.19 38.16 41.93
N ASP A 84 -44.13 37.26 42.28
CA ASP A 84 -45.02 37.40 43.44
C ASP A 84 -44.26 37.43 44.78
N ILE A 85 -43.22 36.60 44.93
CA ILE A 85 -42.31 36.68 46.08
C ILE A 85 -41.55 38.01 46.11
N GLY A 86 -41.11 38.52 44.95
CA GLY A 86 -40.48 39.83 44.83
C GLY A 86 -41.38 40.97 45.30
N LEU A 87 -42.64 40.97 44.88
CA LEU A 87 -43.66 41.92 45.32
C LEU A 87 -43.92 41.83 46.83
N LYS A 88 -44.07 40.61 47.38
CA LYS A 88 -44.25 40.41 48.83
C LYS A 88 -43.06 40.86 49.67
N ILE A 89 -41.83 40.72 49.17
CA ILE A 89 -40.63 41.26 49.83
C ILE A 89 -40.67 42.80 49.82
N GLN A 90 -41.13 43.42 48.74
CA GLN A 90 -41.27 44.88 48.64
C GLN A 90 -42.38 45.43 49.56
N ASP A 91 -43.51 44.72 49.69
CA ASP A 91 -44.58 45.07 50.63
C ASP A 91 -44.12 44.92 52.09
N LEU A 92 -43.41 43.83 52.43
CA LEU A 92 -42.81 43.65 53.76
C LEU A 92 -41.80 44.74 54.09
N GLN A 93 -40.93 45.13 53.13
CA GLN A 93 -40.02 46.25 53.33
C GLN A 93 -40.76 47.57 53.57
N THR A 94 -41.89 47.78 52.88
CA THR A 94 -42.75 48.95 53.08
C THR A 94 -43.39 48.96 54.47
N HIS A 95 -43.88 47.81 54.95
CA HIS A 95 -44.38 47.67 56.32
C HIS A 95 -43.31 47.84 57.39
N VAL A 96 -42.09 47.32 57.18
CA VAL A 96 -40.95 47.55 58.10
C VAL A 96 -40.64 49.05 58.21
N ASN A 97 -40.63 49.77 57.08
CA ASN A 97 -40.42 51.22 57.08
C ASN A 97 -41.55 51.96 57.83
N GLN A 98 -42.81 51.54 57.67
CA GLN A 98 -43.95 52.10 58.40
C GLN A 98 -43.86 51.86 59.91
N VAL A 99 -43.48 50.65 60.34
CA VAL A 99 -43.26 50.34 61.76
C VAL A 99 -42.17 51.23 62.33
N HIS A 100 -41.07 51.43 61.60
CA HIS A 100 -39.99 52.32 62.06
C HIS A 100 -40.47 53.77 62.25
N THR A 101 -41.28 54.32 61.34
CA THR A 101 -41.87 55.65 61.53
C THR A 101 -42.82 55.73 62.74
N LEU A 102 -43.56 54.64 63.04
CA LEU A 102 -44.42 54.57 64.23
C LEU A 102 -43.63 54.41 65.55
N GLU A 103 -42.44 53.82 65.50
CA GLU A 103 -41.50 53.80 66.63
C GLU A 103 -40.94 55.20 66.92
N GLU A 104 -40.55 55.94 65.88
CA GLU A 104 -40.11 57.35 66.01
C GLU A 104 -41.22 58.25 66.59
N GLU A 105 -42.46 58.12 66.12
CA GLU A 105 -43.62 58.82 66.69
C GLU A 105 -43.88 58.43 68.14
N ASN A 106 -43.75 57.15 68.51
CA ASN A 106 -43.89 56.71 69.90
C ASN A 106 -42.82 57.32 70.82
N ILE A 107 -41.57 57.38 70.36
CA ILE A 107 -40.46 58.02 71.11
C ILE A 107 -40.78 59.51 71.32
N PHE A 108 -41.26 60.21 70.29
CA PHE A 108 -41.66 61.61 70.37
C PHE A 108 -42.82 61.84 71.35
N LEU A 109 -43.88 61.03 71.27
CA LEU A 109 -45.03 61.11 72.16
C LEU A 109 -44.66 60.83 73.63
N LYS A 110 -43.78 59.84 73.87
CA LYS A 110 -43.30 59.51 75.21
C LYS A 110 -42.50 60.66 75.83
N GLY A 111 -41.66 61.34 75.05
CA GLY A 111 -40.97 62.56 75.49
C GLY A 111 -41.92 63.71 75.84
N LYS A 112 -43.03 63.84 75.10
CA LYS A 112 -44.08 64.84 75.36
C LYS A 112 -44.91 64.53 76.61
N LEU A 113 -45.14 63.26 76.90
CA LEU A 113 -45.88 62.83 78.10
C LEU A 113 -45.06 63.07 79.38
N SER A 114 -43.75 62.78 79.35
CA SER A 114 -42.82 63.03 80.46
C SER A 114 -42.63 64.51 80.81
N SER A 115 -42.83 65.44 79.86
CA SER A 115 -42.83 66.88 80.17
C SER A 115 -44.15 67.34 80.79
N GLN A 116 -45.27 66.69 80.46
CA GLN A 116 -46.58 66.99 81.02
C GLN A 116 -46.74 66.49 82.48
N GLU A 117 -46.14 65.35 82.84
CA GLU A 117 -46.07 64.88 84.24
C GLU A 117 -45.34 65.88 85.16
N LYS A 118 -44.24 66.49 84.70
CA LYS A 118 -43.54 67.55 85.44
C LYS A 118 -44.45 68.73 85.76
N ILE A 119 -45.25 69.17 84.79
CA ILE A 119 -46.19 70.29 84.96
C ILE A 119 -47.30 69.93 85.97
N GLN A 120 -47.83 68.69 85.94
CA GLN A 120 -48.81 68.25 86.94
C GLN A 120 -48.24 68.22 88.36
N TYR A 121 -46.99 67.78 88.53
CA TYR A 121 -46.34 67.70 89.84
C TYR A 121 -46.20 69.09 90.49
N GLU A 122 -45.81 70.11 89.73
CA GLU A 122 -45.74 71.50 90.20
C GLU A 122 -47.11 72.07 90.61
N ILE A 123 -48.18 71.74 89.86
CA ILE A 123 -49.56 72.15 90.19
C ILE A 123 -50.04 71.50 91.49
N LEU A 124 -49.74 70.22 91.70
CA LEU A 124 -50.16 69.49 92.90
C LEU A 124 -49.50 70.05 94.17
N GLN A 125 -48.23 70.44 94.07
CA GLN A 125 -47.46 71.05 95.15
C GLN A 125 -47.99 72.43 95.56
N MET A 126 -48.58 73.19 94.62
CA MET A 126 -49.26 74.47 94.88
C MET A 126 -50.65 74.32 95.54
N SER A 127 -51.28 73.15 95.43
CA SER A 127 -52.60 72.88 96.00
C SER A 127 -52.55 72.55 97.50
N SER A 128 -51.61 71.70 97.91
CA SER A 128 -51.47 71.25 99.30
C SER A 128 -51.20 72.39 100.28
N LEU A 129 -50.46 73.42 99.85
CA LEU A 129 -50.12 74.59 100.66
C LEU A 129 -51.35 75.44 101.08
N LYS A 130 -52.51 75.27 100.43
CA LYS A 130 -53.73 76.04 100.73
C LYS A 130 -54.68 75.36 101.73
N MET A 131 -54.53 74.05 101.99
CA MET A 131 -55.51 73.29 102.77
C MET A 131 -55.33 73.40 104.30
N VAL A 132 -54.18 73.85 104.78
CA VAL A 132 -53.75 73.79 106.20
C VAL A 132 -54.29 74.94 107.07
N LYS A 133 -55.34 75.67 106.64
CA LYS A 133 -55.80 76.92 107.31
C LYS A 133 -57.23 76.95 107.85
N CYS A 134 -57.98 75.84 107.90
CA CYS A 134 -59.43 75.86 108.16
C CYS A 134 -59.99 74.75 109.09
N VAL A 135 -59.55 74.65 110.37
CA VAL A 135 -60.11 73.64 111.32
C VAL A 135 -60.49 74.15 112.74
N ASP A 136 -59.99 75.30 113.23
CA ASP A 136 -60.12 75.68 114.65
C ASP A 136 -61.41 76.46 115.04
N ALA A 137 -62.64 75.93 114.85
CA ALA A 137 -63.86 76.74 115.06
C ALA A 137 -65.20 76.06 115.50
N VAL A 138 -65.22 74.92 116.22
CA VAL A 138 -66.50 74.21 116.55
C VAL A 138 -66.59 73.63 117.98
N GLU A 139 -66.33 74.42 119.05
CA GLU A 139 -66.29 73.87 120.43
C GLU A 139 -67.03 74.67 121.54
N THR A 140 -67.99 75.56 121.20
CA THR A 140 -68.51 76.59 122.14
C THR A 140 -70.05 76.67 122.31
N VAL A 141 -70.78 75.54 122.45
CA VAL A 141 -72.26 75.56 122.58
C VAL A 141 -72.86 74.84 123.82
N ASP A 142 -72.18 73.89 124.45
CA ASP A 142 -72.86 72.87 125.30
C ASP A 142 -72.98 73.15 126.83
N MET A 143 -73.15 74.41 127.30
CA MET A 143 -72.94 74.73 128.73
C MET A 143 -73.97 75.64 129.44
N MET A 144 -75.27 75.61 129.10
CA MET A 144 -76.26 76.60 129.60
C MET A 144 -77.53 76.10 130.35
N GLY A 145 -77.63 74.82 130.74
CA GLY A 145 -78.94 74.17 131.01
C GLY A 145 -79.61 74.18 132.39
N SER A 146 -78.94 74.40 133.54
CA SER A 146 -79.35 73.75 134.81
C SER A 146 -79.55 74.63 136.08
N ARG A 147 -80.43 75.65 136.09
CA ARG A 147 -80.54 76.59 137.26
C ARG A 147 -81.93 77.01 137.82
N ILE A 148 -83.08 76.45 137.41
CA ILE A 148 -84.39 77.15 137.63
C ILE A 148 -85.29 76.73 138.82
N CYS A 149 -85.34 75.47 139.25
CA CYS A 149 -86.50 74.98 140.04
C CYS A 149 -86.29 74.91 141.57
N ASN A 150 -86.55 75.99 142.34
CA ASN A 150 -86.33 75.97 143.80
C ASN A 150 -87.17 76.94 144.68
N ALA A 151 -88.47 77.15 144.43
CA ALA A 151 -89.31 77.99 145.31
C ALA A 151 -90.82 77.65 145.27
N LEU A 152 -91.41 77.32 146.45
CA LEU A 152 -92.81 77.57 146.90
C LEU A 152 -93.20 76.66 148.10
N ASP A 153 -92.79 76.97 149.34
CA ASP A 153 -93.38 76.31 150.54
C ASP A 153 -93.19 77.10 151.86
N LYS A 154 -94.29 77.66 152.42
CA LYS A 154 -94.51 78.14 153.82
C LYS A 154 -95.70 79.13 153.93
N GLN A 155 -96.79 78.78 154.63
CA GLN A 155 -97.48 79.75 155.55
C GLN A 155 -98.65 79.26 156.46
N SER A 156 -99.24 78.06 156.30
CA SER A 156 -100.55 77.78 156.93
C SER A 156 -100.48 77.13 158.33
N THR A 157 -100.49 77.94 159.40
CA THR A 157 -100.24 77.47 160.79
C THR A 157 -101.31 77.82 161.84
N THR A 158 -102.56 78.13 161.45
CA THR A 158 -103.56 78.77 162.37
C THR A 158 -104.87 78.00 162.63
N ILE A 159 -104.99 76.73 162.22
CA ILE A 159 -106.28 75.99 162.24
C ILE A 159 -106.49 75.07 163.49
N ILE A 160 -105.47 74.87 164.32
CA ILE A 160 -105.36 73.69 165.22
C ILE A 160 -106.38 73.62 166.37
N ASP A 161 -106.85 74.73 166.95
CA ASP A 161 -107.51 74.71 168.28
C ASP A 161 -108.97 74.21 168.34
N LYS A 162 -109.63 73.90 167.20
CA LYS A 162 -111.00 73.32 167.23
C LYS A 162 -111.06 71.79 167.22
N MET A 163 -109.95 71.10 167.00
CA MET A 163 -109.97 69.66 166.69
C MET A 163 -110.31 68.75 167.88
N PHE A 164 -110.12 69.18 169.13
CA PHE A 164 -109.87 68.19 170.20
C PHE A 164 -111.09 67.48 170.80
N GLN A 165 -112.30 68.05 170.73
CA GLN A 165 -113.47 67.48 171.44
C GLN A 165 -114.25 66.43 170.63
N GLU A 166 -114.23 66.52 169.30
CA GLU A 166 -115.05 65.70 168.37
C GLU A 166 -114.34 64.39 167.94
N ILE A 167 -113.06 64.25 168.27
CA ILE A 167 -112.23 63.08 167.90
C ILE A 167 -112.63 61.82 168.70
N CYS A 168 -113.00 61.95 169.97
CA CYS A 168 -113.11 60.80 170.87
C CYS A 168 -114.25 59.83 170.52
N GLU A 169 -115.39 60.30 170.03
CA GLU A 169 -116.52 59.44 169.64
C GLU A 169 -116.38 58.84 168.22
N ASN A 170 -115.53 59.43 167.37
CA ASN A 170 -115.27 58.91 166.02
C ASN A 170 -114.29 57.72 166.00
N LEU A 171 -113.55 57.48 167.09
CA LEU A 171 -112.48 56.49 167.14
C LEU A 171 -112.98 55.04 166.97
N GLU A 172 -114.09 54.67 167.63
CA GLU A 172 -114.58 53.28 167.63
C GLU A 172 -115.11 52.84 166.26
N LYS A 173 -115.94 53.68 165.60
CA LYS A 173 -116.43 53.41 164.23
C LYS A 173 -115.31 53.33 163.19
N THR A 174 -114.23 54.09 163.42
CA THR A 174 -113.03 54.02 162.56
C THR A 174 -112.32 52.67 162.70
N SER A 175 -112.42 52.00 163.85
CA SER A 175 -111.78 50.70 164.08
C SER A 175 -112.40 49.55 163.29
N GLU A 176 -113.74 49.50 163.17
CA GLU A 176 -114.40 48.43 162.39
C GLU A 176 -114.11 48.58 160.89
N PHE A 177 -114.22 49.80 160.37
CA PHE A 177 -113.87 50.12 158.97
C PHE A 177 -112.40 49.80 158.65
N MET A 178 -111.48 49.99 159.60
CA MET A 178 -110.06 49.66 159.43
C MET A 178 -109.83 48.16 159.19
N GLU A 179 -110.64 47.28 159.76
CA GLU A 179 -110.47 45.83 159.61
C GLU A 179 -111.01 45.32 158.25
N GLU A 180 -112.12 45.87 157.75
CA GLU A 180 -112.59 45.62 156.38
C GLU A 180 -111.58 46.12 155.34
N VAL A 181 -111.01 47.32 155.55
CA VAL A 181 -109.97 47.88 154.69
C VAL A 181 -108.72 46.99 154.66
N LYS A 182 -108.26 46.45 155.80
CA LYS A 182 -107.16 45.47 155.84
C LYS A 182 -107.47 44.20 155.04
N CYS A 183 -108.69 43.67 155.12
CA CYS A 183 -109.08 42.49 154.35
C CYS A 183 -109.09 42.76 152.83
N LEU A 184 -109.61 43.91 152.42
CA LEU A 184 -109.56 44.38 151.02
C LEU A 184 -108.12 44.63 150.56
N GLU A 185 -107.27 45.20 151.41
CA GLU A 185 -105.85 45.42 151.16
C GLU A 185 -105.12 44.09 150.94
N CYS A 186 -105.34 43.09 151.79
CA CYS A 186 -104.79 41.74 151.60
C CYS A 186 -105.23 41.08 150.27
N LEU A 187 -106.50 41.23 149.88
CA LEU A 187 -106.99 40.71 148.59
C LEU A 187 -106.38 41.47 147.40
N ALA A 188 -106.27 42.81 147.48
CA ALA A 188 -105.62 43.62 146.47
C ALA A 188 -104.13 43.28 146.33
N GLN A 189 -103.43 43.09 147.45
CA GLN A 189 -102.01 42.71 147.48
C GLN A 189 -101.78 41.30 146.91
N LYS A 190 -102.72 40.38 147.14
CA LYS A 190 -102.73 39.05 146.50
C LYS A 190 -102.98 39.15 144.98
N LEU A 191 -103.94 39.96 144.54
CA LEU A 191 -104.22 40.16 143.11
C LEU A 191 -103.03 40.84 142.39
N VAL A 192 -102.38 41.81 143.04
CA VAL A 192 -101.17 42.47 142.53
C VAL A 192 -100.02 41.49 142.41
N SER A 193 -99.78 40.63 143.40
CA SER A 193 -98.70 39.63 143.34
C SER A 193 -98.97 38.52 142.30
N GLU A 194 -100.23 38.10 142.12
CA GLU A 194 -100.61 37.18 141.04
C GLU A 194 -100.44 37.82 139.66
N ASN A 195 -100.87 39.08 139.48
CA ASN A 195 -100.68 39.80 138.22
C ASN A 195 -99.19 40.04 137.91
N LEU A 196 -98.37 40.35 138.92
CA LEU A 196 -96.92 40.47 138.76
C LEU A 196 -96.29 39.14 138.34
N SER A 197 -96.74 38.01 138.91
CA SER A 197 -96.31 36.67 138.53
C SER A 197 -96.71 36.32 137.09
N LEU A 198 -97.91 36.70 136.66
CA LEU A 198 -98.37 36.51 135.27
C LEU A 198 -97.58 37.40 134.30
N GLN A 199 -97.25 38.63 134.69
CA GLN A 199 -96.43 39.53 133.88
C GLN A 199 -95.00 39.00 133.72
N THR A 200 -94.38 38.46 134.78
CA THR A 200 -93.06 37.80 134.67
C THR A 200 -93.09 36.54 133.82
N GLU A 201 -94.15 35.72 133.91
CA GLU A 201 -94.30 34.52 133.08
C GLU A 201 -94.59 34.88 131.61
N LEU A 202 -95.30 35.98 131.35
CA LEU A 202 -95.49 36.52 130.00
C LEU A 202 -94.15 36.95 129.39
N SER A 203 -93.35 37.75 130.12
CA SER A 203 -92.01 38.14 129.65
C SER A 203 -91.10 36.94 129.42
N ARG A 204 -91.14 35.92 130.31
CA ARG A 204 -90.41 34.67 130.11
C ARG A 204 -90.84 33.92 128.84
N LYS A 205 -92.15 33.92 128.53
CA LYS A 205 -92.67 33.32 127.28
C LYS A 205 -92.30 34.13 126.05
N ASP A 206 -92.31 35.46 126.11
CA ASP A 206 -91.84 36.32 125.02
C ASP A 206 -90.35 36.08 124.72
N ASP A 207 -89.51 35.92 125.74
CA ASP A 207 -88.09 35.62 125.55
C ASP A 207 -87.85 34.21 124.97
N VAL A 208 -88.66 33.21 125.37
CA VAL A 208 -88.66 31.89 124.73
C VAL A 208 -89.13 31.97 123.27
N LEU A 209 -90.16 32.78 122.96
CA LEU A 209 -90.64 32.97 121.58
C LEU A 209 -89.59 33.67 120.70
N LYS A 210 -88.87 34.67 121.23
CA LYS A 210 -87.72 35.30 120.54
C LYS A 210 -86.63 34.28 120.25
N GLY A 211 -86.31 33.41 121.22
CA GLY A 211 -85.35 32.31 121.03
C GLY A 211 -85.76 31.34 119.92
N LEU A 212 -87.00 30.85 119.95
CA LEU A 212 -87.54 29.96 118.91
C LEU A 212 -87.61 30.61 117.53
N LEU A 213 -87.87 31.92 117.46
CA LEU A 213 -87.89 32.67 116.20
C LEU A 213 -86.47 32.89 115.66
N PHE A 214 -85.47 33.08 116.52
CA PHE A 214 -84.06 33.06 116.15
C PHE A 214 -83.63 31.68 115.62
N ASP A 215 -83.95 30.60 116.33
CA ASP A 215 -83.64 29.22 115.90
C ASP A 215 -84.31 28.88 114.56
N LEU A 216 -85.56 29.32 114.35
CA LEU A 216 -86.28 29.15 113.09
C LEU A 216 -85.62 29.93 111.94
N ASN A 217 -85.19 31.18 112.18
CA ASN A 217 -84.46 31.97 111.19
C ASN A 217 -83.11 31.31 110.83
N LEU A 218 -82.38 30.80 111.82
CA LEU A 218 -81.11 30.10 111.61
C LEU A 218 -81.30 28.78 110.84
N LEU A 219 -82.40 28.05 111.10
CA LEU A 219 -82.79 26.88 110.33
C LEU A 219 -83.21 27.24 108.90
N GLN A 220 -83.90 28.37 108.68
CA GLN A 220 -84.24 28.85 107.35
C GLN A 220 -83.00 29.31 106.56
N GLU A 221 -82.08 30.03 107.21
CA GLU A 221 -80.83 30.48 106.59
C GLU A 221 -79.92 29.28 106.22
N SER A 222 -79.77 28.31 107.13
CA SER A 222 -79.01 27.08 106.84
C SER A 222 -79.70 26.19 105.78
N ALA A 223 -81.03 26.15 105.74
CA ALA A 223 -81.77 25.45 104.67
C ALA A 223 -81.65 26.17 103.32
N SER A 224 -81.63 27.51 103.28
CA SER A 224 -81.37 28.29 102.06
C SER A 224 -79.94 28.04 101.59
N ASN A 225 -78.94 28.27 102.43
CA ASN A 225 -77.53 28.06 102.11
C ASN A 225 -77.24 26.62 101.66
N SER A 226 -77.85 25.62 102.29
CA SER A 226 -77.75 24.21 101.86
C SER A 226 -78.41 23.95 100.50
N LYS A 227 -79.48 24.68 100.16
CA LYS A 227 -80.09 24.63 98.83
C LYS A 227 -79.21 25.33 97.79
N ASP A 228 -78.74 26.54 98.08
CA ASP A 228 -77.90 27.33 97.18
C ASP A 228 -76.60 26.54 96.87
N GLN A 229 -75.96 25.95 97.88
CA GLN A 229 -74.82 25.02 97.71
C GLN A 229 -75.18 23.77 96.89
N LYS A 230 -76.37 23.20 97.04
CA LYS A 230 -76.81 22.05 96.24
C LYS A 230 -76.96 22.45 94.77
N ASP A 231 -77.60 23.58 94.50
CA ASP A 231 -77.85 24.08 93.15
C ASP A 231 -76.51 24.45 92.47
N GLU A 232 -75.55 25.05 93.20
CA GLU A 232 -74.15 25.25 92.76
C GLU A 232 -73.44 23.92 92.43
N ILE A 233 -73.58 22.88 93.28
CA ILE A 233 -73.00 21.56 93.03
C ILE A 233 -73.62 20.90 91.79
N GLU A 234 -74.91 21.11 91.53
CA GLU A 234 -75.60 20.55 90.36
C GLU A 234 -75.17 21.26 89.06
N GLU A 235 -74.93 22.58 89.09
CA GLU A 235 -74.32 23.33 87.98
C GLU A 235 -72.86 22.95 87.74
N LEU A 236 -72.06 22.76 88.81
CA LEU A 236 -70.70 22.27 88.70
C LEU A 236 -70.63 20.83 88.16
N ALA A 237 -71.59 19.97 88.52
CA ALA A 237 -71.68 18.62 87.98
C ALA A 237 -72.03 18.63 86.48
N ALA A 238 -73.00 19.45 86.07
CA ALA A 238 -73.38 19.57 84.66
C ALA A 238 -72.27 20.16 83.78
N SER A 239 -71.52 21.15 84.29
CA SER A 239 -70.37 21.72 83.58
C SER A 239 -69.18 20.77 83.55
N LEU A 240 -68.94 19.96 84.59
CA LEU A 240 -67.96 18.87 84.56
C LEU A 240 -68.35 17.78 83.54
N GLU A 241 -69.61 17.34 83.50
CA GLU A 241 -70.07 16.35 82.51
C GLU A 241 -69.92 16.89 81.07
N SER A 242 -70.21 18.18 80.84
CA SER A 242 -69.95 18.83 79.55
C SER A 242 -68.46 18.87 79.20
N LEU A 243 -67.57 19.13 80.17
CA LEU A 243 -66.12 19.14 79.96
C LEU A 243 -65.56 17.73 79.73
N GLU A 244 -66.10 16.70 80.40
CA GLU A 244 -65.76 15.29 80.15
C GLU A 244 -66.18 14.85 78.74
N GLN A 245 -67.37 15.28 78.28
CA GLN A 245 -67.83 15.03 76.91
C GLN A 245 -66.94 15.75 75.87
N GLU A 246 -66.60 17.02 76.08
CA GLU A 246 -65.64 17.71 75.18
C GLU A 246 -64.27 17.02 75.21
N LEU A 247 -63.74 16.66 76.39
CA LEU A 247 -62.46 15.97 76.51
C LEU A 247 -62.47 14.61 75.78
N ALA A 248 -63.56 13.86 75.83
CA ALA A 248 -63.72 12.61 75.10
C ALA A 248 -63.71 12.84 73.57
N VAL A 249 -64.39 13.89 73.09
CA VAL A 249 -64.35 14.29 71.66
C VAL A 249 -62.93 14.71 71.26
N ARG A 250 -62.27 15.56 72.05
CA ARG A 250 -60.88 16.00 71.80
C ARG A 250 -59.88 14.84 71.83
N SER A 251 -60.08 13.85 72.71
CA SER A 251 -59.27 12.63 72.71
C SER A 251 -59.47 11.84 71.41
N GLY A 252 -60.71 11.69 70.93
CA GLY A 252 -60.99 11.04 69.65
C GLY A 252 -60.39 11.78 68.45
N GLU A 253 -60.48 13.12 68.42
CA GLU A 253 -59.83 13.96 67.40
C GLU A 253 -58.29 13.80 67.42
N LEU A 254 -57.70 13.72 68.61
CA LEU A 254 -56.27 13.51 68.82
C LEU A 254 -55.85 12.10 68.36
N ASP A 255 -56.58 11.06 68.74
CA ASP A 255 -56.31 9.67 68.32
C ASP A 255 -56.39 9.53 66.79
N GLU A 256 -57.37 10.18 66.15
CA GLU A 256 -57.49 10.21 64.69
C GLU A 256 -56.34 11.01 64.04
N ALA A 257 -55.91 12.12 64.65
CA ALA A 257 -54.74 12.88 64.19
C ALA A 257 -53.43 12.08 64.34
N VAL A 258 -53.26 11.32 65.42
CA VAL A 258 -52.12 10.41 65.64
C VAL A 258 -52.15 9.27 64.61
N ALA A 259 -53.31 8.67 64.35
CA ALA A 259 -53.46 7.64 63.31
C ALA A 259 -53.10 8.16 61.91
N ARG A 260 -53.56 9.38 61.56
CA ARG A 260 -53.14 10.06 60.31
C ARG A 260 -51.63 10.31 60.29
N GLY A 261 -51.04 10.75 61.40
CA GLY A 261 -49.61 10.95 61.55
C GLY A 261 -48.80 9.68 61.29
N GLN A 262 -49.20 8.54 61.88
CA GLN A 262 -48.57 7.24 61.66
C GLN A 262 -48.67 6.77 60.20
N VAL A 263 -49.78 7.04 59.51
CA VAL A 263 -49.92 6.74 58.07
C VAL A 263 -48.96 7.60 57.24
N PHE A 264 -48.82 8.89 57.54
CA PHE A 264 -47.84 9.74 56.85
C PHE A 264 -46.39 9.34 57.16
N GLU A 265 -46.09 8.93 58.39
CA GLU A 265 -44.77 8.42 58.77
C GLU A 265 -44.44 7.12 58.02
N ALA A 266 -45.38 6.19 57.91
CA ALA A 266 -45.22 4.96 57.13
C ALA A 266 -45.00 5.25 55.63
N GLN A 267 -45.76 6.19 55.04
CA GLN A 267 -45.55 6.64 53.66
C GLN A 267 -44.18 7.32 53.49
N LEU A 268 -43.75 8.13 54.46
CA LEU A 268 -42.44 8.78 54.43
C LEU A 268 -41.30 7.75 54.46
N GLN A 269 -41.39 6.73 55.31
CA GLN A 269 -40.43 5.62 55.35
C GLN A 269 -40.41 4.82 54.04
N GLU A 270 -41.58 4.57 53.42
CA GLU A 270 -41.66 3.97 52.07
C GLU A 270 -40.92 4.82 51.02
N LYS A 271 -41.16 6.14 51.02
CA LYS A 271 -40.48 7.05 50.07
C LYS A 271 -38.98 7.15 50.33
N ILE A 272 -38.53 7.15 51.59
CA ILE A 272 -37.10 7.08 51.94
C ILE A 272 -36.49 5.79 51.39
N GLY A 273 -37.14 4.63 51.58
CA GLY A 273 -36.66 3.35 51.04
C GLY A 273 -36.58 3.34 49.50
N ILE A 274 -37.55 3.93 48.81
CA ILE A 274 -37.52 4.10 47.35
C ILE A 274 -36.36 5.01 46.92
N ILE A 275 -36.16 6.14 47.61
CA ILE A 275 -35.05 7.07 47.33
C ILE A 275 -33.70 6.38 47.50
N SER A 276 -33.47 5.67 48.60
CA SER A 276 -32.19 4.95 48.82
C SER A 276 -31.92 3.86 47.78
N ASN A 277 -32.97 3.18 47.27
CA ASN A 277 -32.81 2.23 46.16
C ASN A 277 -32.44 2.94 44.85
N LEU A 278 -33.08 4.08 44.54
CA LEU A 278 -32.75 4.89 43.37
C LEU A 278 -31.33 5.48 43.45
N GLU A 279 -30.90 5.94 44.62
CA GLU A 279 -29.53 6.42 44.86
C GLU A 279 -28.49 5.30 44.65
N LEU A 280 -28.77 4.10 45.16
CA LEU A 280 -27.95 2.91 44.96
C LEU A 280 -27.84 2.56 43.46
N ASP A 281 -28.95 2.56 42.73
CA ASP A 281 -28.97 2.22 41.31
C ASP A 281 -28.33 3.31 40.44
N ILE A 282 -28.46 4.59 40.80
CA ILE A 282 -27.69 5.69 40.21
C ILE A 282 -26.19 5.51 40.47
N SER A 283 -25.78 5.05 41.66
CA SER A 283 -24.37 4.78 41.96
C SER A 283 -23.81 3.65 41.09
N LYS A 284 -24.52 2.52 40.99
CA LYS A 284 -24.16 1.41 40.08
C LYS A 284 -24.10 1.86 38.62
N GLY A 285 -25.06 2.70 38.19
CA GLY A 285 -25.09 3.29 36.85
C GLY A 285 -23.86 4.18 36.58
N ARG A 286 -23.43 4.99 37.55
CA ARG A 286 -22.21 5.80 37.47
C ARG A 286 -20.94 4.96 37.42
N GLU A 287 -20.85 3.90 38.21
CA GLU A 287 -19.72 2.95 38.15
C GLU A 287 -19.65 2.26 36.80
N SER A 288 -20.78 1.77 36.28
CA SER A 288 -20.89 1.16 34.95
C SER A 288 -20.49 2.14 33.84
N LEU A 289 -20.96 3.39 33.91
CA LEU A 289 -20.58 4.45 32.98
C LEU A 289 -19.09 4.77 33.06
N LYS A 290 -18.48 4.76 34.25
CA LYS A 290 -17.04 4.96 34.44
C LYS A 290 -16.22 3.84 33.80
N VAL A 291 -16.64 2.57 33.94
CA VAL A 291 -16.01 1.43 33.25
C VAL A 291 -16.12 1.56 31.74
N LEU A 292 -17.32 1.81 31.22
CA LEU A 292 -17.55 2.04 29.78
C LEU A 292 -16.77 3.26 29.25
N SER A 293 -16.56 4.29 30.06
CA SER A 293 -15.75 5.45 29.69
C SER A 293 -14.26 5.13 29.60
N LEU A 294 -13.74 4.22 30.43
CA LEU A 294 -12.36 3.75 30.34
C LEU A 294 -12.18 2.83 29.13
N GLU A 295 -13.10 1.89 28.90
CA GLU A 295 -13.12 1.02 27.72
C GLU A 295 -13.19 1.83 26.42
N ASN A 296 -14.01 2.91 26.38
CA ASN A 296 -14.03 3.83 25.23
C ASN A 296 -12.74 4.63 25.05
N GLN A 297 -11.98 4.92 26.11
CA GLN A 297 -10.67 5.56 26.00
C GLN A 297 -9.61 4.58 25.49
N GLU A 298 -9.61 3.34 25.99
CA GLU A 298 -8.72 2.27 25.52
C GLU A 298 -9.00 1.94 24.03
N LEU A 299 -10.26 1.80 23.64
CA LEU A 299 -10.65 1.58 22.24
C LEU A 299 -10.24 2.75 21.32
N ARG A 300 -10.29 4.00 21.79
CA ARG A 300 -9.77 5.14 21.02
C ARG A 300 -8.27 5.08 20.85
N ALA A 301 -7.52 4.79 21.91
CA ALA A 301 -6.07 4.62 21.84
C ALA A 301 -5.69 3.51 20.84
N TYR A 302 -6.37 2.36 20.90
CA TYR A 302 -6.18 1.28 19.92
C TYR A 302 -6.47 1.70 18.47
N VAL A 303 -7.48 2.55 18.24
CA VAL A 303 -7.78 3.08 16.90
C VAL A 303 -6.73 4.09 16.45
N GLU A 304 -6.25 4.96 17.34
CA GLU A 304 -5.18 5.93 17.06
C GLU A 304 -3.85 5.22 16.73
N ASP A 305 -3.46 4.20 17.52
CA ASP A 305 -2.28 3.36 17.26
C ASP A 305 -2.40 2.61 15.92
N ALA A 306 -3.58 2.05 15.62
CA ALA A 306 -3.84 1.36 14.35
C ALA A 306 -3.80 2.31 13.14
N LEU A 307 -4.26 3.55 13.30
CA LEU A 307 -4.17 4.59 12.27
C LEU A 307 -2.72 5.06 12.07
N ALA A 308 -1.93 5.21 13.14
CA ALA A 308 -0.51 5.54 13.05
C ALA A 308 0.28 4.43 12.34
N ALA A 309 0.04 3.17 12.70
CA ALA A 309 0.63 2.01 12.02
C ALA A 309 0.22 1.93 10.53
N LYS A 310 -1.06 2.21 10.22
CA LYS A 310 -1.54 2.31 8.83
C LYS A 310 -0.78 3.37 8.04
N SER A 311 -0.65 4.58 8.57
CA SER A 311 0.05 5.68 7.89
C SER A 311 1.53 5.33 7.63
N SER A 312 2.21 4.71 8.61
CA SER A 312 3.60 4.25 8.43
C SER A 312 3.73 3.19 7.32
N ILE A 313 2.78 2.25 7.23
CA ILE A 313 2.74 1.25 6.15
C ILE A 313 2.41 1.91 4.80
N GLU A 314 1.51 2.90 4.77
CA GLU A 314 1.21 3.68 3.56
C GLU A 314 2.46 4.44 3.05
N GLU A 315 3.22 5.07 3.96
CA GLU A 315 4.50 5.71 3.64
C GLU A 315 5.51 4.69 3.06
N GLU A 316 5.71 3.54 3.72
CA GLU A 316 6.60 2.48 3.23
C GLU A 316 6.18 1.95 1.85
N LEU A 317 4.86 1.79 1.61
CA LEU A 317 4.33 1.40 0.31
C LEU A 317 4.56 2.47 -0.77
N THR A 318 4.49 3.77 -0.43
CA THR A 318 4.85 4.83 -1.40
C THR A 318 6.33 4.83 -1.74
N GLU A 319 7.21 4.56 -0.78
CA GLU A 319 8.66 4.49 -1.03
C GLU A 319 9.01 3.27 -1.87
N ARG A 320 8.48 2.09 -1.53
CA ARG A 320 8.62 0.87 -2.34
C ARG A 320 8.07 1.07 -3.76
N ARG A 321 7.02 1.88 -3.95
CA ARG A 321 6.52 2.23 -5.29
C ARG A 321 7.53 3.06 -6.07
N LYS A 322 8.13 4.11 -5.49
CA LYS A 322 9.20 4.88 -6.17
C LYS A 322 10.38 4.00 -6.58
N VAL A 323 10.77 3.04 -5.72
CA VAL A 323 11.82 2.06 -6.05
C VAL A 323 11.41 1.18 -7.23
N ILE A 324 10.17 0.67 -7.26
CA ILE A 324 9.65 -0.07 -8.42
C ILE A 324 9.64 0.80 -9.68
N ASP A 325 9.11 2.02 -9.61
CA ASP A 325 9.06 2.97 -10.74
C ASP A 325 10.47 3.26 -11.29
N SER A 326 11.50 3.36 -10.42
CA SER A 326 12.90 3.52 -10.84
C SER A 326 13.48 2.26 -11.49
N LEU A 327 13.19 1.07 -10.95
CA LEU A 327 13.65 -0.19 -11.53
C LEU A 327 12.97 -0.49 -12.87
N GLU A 328 11.70 -0.10 -13.04
CA GLU A 328 11.01 -0.19 -14.32
C GLU A 328 11.64 0.76 -15.36
N ALA A 329 12.07 1.96 -14.96
CA ALA A 329 12.82 2.87 -15.82
C ALA A 329 14.20 2.30 -16.20
N ASP A 330 14.97 1.76 -15.25
CA ASP A 330 16.26 1.11 -15.50
C ASP A 330 16.12 -0.09 -16.45
N ILE A 331 15.10 -0.93 -16.26
CA ILE A 331 14.78 -2.07 -17.14
C ILE A 331 14.42 -1.58 -18.56
N PHE A 332 13.69 -0.47 -18.67
CA PHE A 332 13.35 0.14 -19.95
C PHE A 332 14.60 0.68 -20.67
N GLU A 333 15.50 1.38 -19.96
CA GLU A 333 16.78 1.83 -20.50
C GLU A 333 17.68 0.66 -20.95
N MET A 334 17.81 -0.38 -20.11
CA MET A 334 18.53 -1.60 -20.47
C MET A 334 17.93 -2.29 -21.70
N SER A 335 16.60 -2.33 -21.82
CA SER A 335 15.90 -2.91 -22.97
C SER A 335 16.18 -2.12 -24.25
N ASN A 336 16.21 -0.79 -24.17
CA ASN A 336 16.58 0.07 -25.31
C ASN A 336 18.04 -0.12 -25.71
N ALA A 337 18.96 -0.21 -24.74
CA ALA A 337 20.37 -0.48 -24.99
C ALA A 337 20.60 -1.87 -25.63
N LEU A 338 19.88 -2.89 -25.17
CA LEU A 338 19.86 -4.22 -25.80
C LEU A 338 19.32 -4.18 -27.24
N GLY A 339 18.30 -3.38 -27.51
CA GLY A 339 17.80 -3.13 -28.87
C GLY A 339 18.87 -2.56 -29.79
N GLN A 340 19.52 -1.46 -29.38
CA GLN A 340 20.62 -0.83 -30.13
C GLN A 340 21.82 -1.78 -30.33
N MET A 341 22.13 -2.61 -29.32
CA MET A 341 23.16 -3.64 -29.44
C MET A 341 22.76 -4.73 -30.44
N ASN A 342 21.49 -5.14 -30.47
CA ASN A 342 21.00 -6.11 -31.45
C ASN A 342 21.04 -5.55 -32.88
N ASP A 343 20.62 -4.30 -33.09
CA ASP A 343 20.74 -3.61 -34.39
C ASP A 343 22.21 -3.54 -34.85
N SER A 344 23.13 -3.31 -33.91
CA SER A 344 24.59 -3.31 -34.17
C SER A 344 25.13 -4.71 -34.51
N ILE A 345 24.61 -5.76 -33.86
CA ILE A 345 24.94 -7.16 -34.16
C ILE A 345 24.43 -7.56 -35.55
N ASP A 346 23.20 -7.21 -35.90
CA ASP A 346 22.64 -7.52 -37.22
C ASP A 346 23.35 -6.74 -38.34
N SER A 347 23.76 -5.49 -38.08
CA SER A 347 24.67 -4.73 -38.97
C SER A 347 26.02 -5.42 -39.16
N LEU A 348 26.70 -5.81 -38.07
CA LEU A 348 27.96 -6.57 -38.13
C LEU A 348 27.81 -7.91 -38.86
N LYS A 349 26.67 -8.57 -38.71
CA LYS A 349 26.33 -9.84 -39.40
C LYS A 349 26.09 -9.63 -40.89
N SER A 350 25.47 -8.52 -41.30
CA SER A 350 25.40 -8.11 -42.72
C SER A 350 26.80 -7.91 -43.30
N ASN A 351 27.63 -7.09 -42.64
CA ASN A 351 29.01 -6.83 -43.05
C ASN A 351 29.84 -8.13 -43.14
N LEU A 352 29.65 -9.06 -42.21
CA LEU A 352 30.33 -10.36 -42.24
C LEU A 352 29.84 -11.25 -43.39
N SER A 353 28.56 -11.16 -43.76
CA SER A 353 28.03 -11.84 -44.95
C SER A 353 28.56 -11.22 -46.26
N GLU A 354 28.76 -9.91 -46.30
CA GLU A 354 29.39 -9.21 -47.43
C GLU A 354 30.86 -9.61 -47.58
N LEU A 355 31.64 -9.56 -46.49
CA LEU A 355 33.03 -10.05 -46.46
C LEU A 355 33.15 -11.54 -46.81
N THR A 356 32.15 -12.35 -46.47
CA THR A 356 32.04 -13.77 -46.86
C THR A 356 31.88 -13.90 -48.37
N ASN A 357 31.01 -13.10 -48.98
CA ASN A 357 30.82 -13.07 -50.43
C ASN A 357 32.08 -12.53 -51.16
N GLU A 358 32.74 -11.49 -50.64
CA GLU A 358 33.99 -10.97 -51.18
C GLU A 358 35.12 -12.00 -51.11
N ARG A 359 35.29 -12.69 -49.97
CA ARG A 359 36.23 -13.80 -49.83
C ARG A 359 35.95 -14.88 -50.88
N ASP A 360 34.70 -15.28 -51.06
CA ASP A 360 34.35 -16.34 -52.01
C ASP A 360 34.56 -15.90 -53.47
N HIS A 361 34.34 -14.62 -53.78
CA HIS A 361 34.70 -14.04 -55.07
C HIS A 361 36.22 -14.07 -55.31
N LEU A 362 37.01 -13.60 -54.35
CA LEU A 362 38.47 -13.65 -54.41
C LEU A 362 39.00 -15.09 -54.47
N GLN A 363 38.37 -16.04 -53.79
CA GLN A 363 38.70 -17.47 -53.86
C GLN A 363 38.51 -18.00 -55.29
N VAL A 364 37.41 -17.64 -55.97
CA VAL A 364 37.15 -17.97 -57.38
C VAL A 364 38.17 -17.29 -58.31
N GLU A 365 38.50 -16.03 -58.06
CA GLU A 365 39.52 -15.31 -58.84
C GLU A 365 40.91 -15.96 -58.70
N VAL A 366 41.32 -16.32 -57.48
CA VAL A 366 42.57 -17.04 -57.20
C VAL A 366 42.59 -18.40 -57.89
N LEU A 367 41.49 -19.16 -57.88
CA LEU A 367 41.39 -20.43 -58.63
C LEU A 367 41.54 -20.18 -60.15
N THR A 368 40.92 -19.14 -60.67
CA THR A 368 41.02 -18.75 -62.09
C THR A 368 42.44 -18.31 -62.48
N LEU A 369 43.12 -17.56 -61.61
CA LEU A 369 44.53 -17.17 -61.77
C LEU A 369 45.46 -18.37 -61.68
N LYS A 370 45.19 -19.33 -60.79
CA LYS A 370 45.94 -20.59 -60.67
C LYS A 370 45.80 -21.43 -61.94
N GLU A 371 44.60 -21.57 -62.48
CA GLU A 371 44.38 -22.29 -63.75
C GLU A 371 45.11 -21.59 -64.94
N LYS A 372 45.11 -20.25 -64.98
CA LYS A 372 45.89 -19.48 -65.96
C LYS A 372 47.39 -19.69 -65.79
N LEU A 373 47.89 -19.73 -64.55
CA LEU A 373 49.30 -19.98 -64.24
C LEU A 373 49.71 -21.40 -64.62
N GLU A 374 48.89 -22.42 -64.32
CA GLU A 374 49.13 -23.81 -64.72
C GLU A 374 49.18 -23.96 -66.25
N LYS A 375 48.27 -23.30 -66.99
CA LYS A 375 48.31 -23.25 -68.46
C LYS A 375 49.55 -22.51 -69.01
N ALA A 376 49.95 -21.42 -68.36
CA ALA A 376 51.16 -20.68 -68.74
C ALA A 376 52.44 -21.48 -68.46
N GLN A 377 52.49 -22.21 -67.35
CA GLN A 377 53.61 -23.11 -67.00
C GLN A 377 53.70 -24.26 -68.00
N ALA A 378 52.60 -24.95 -68.30
CA ALA A 378 52.59 -26.02 -69.30
C ALA A 378 53.04 -25.53 -70.69
N CYS A 379 52.67 -24.31 -71.08
CA CYS A 379 53.17 -23.67 -72.30
C CYS A 379 54.66 -23.31 -72.20
N ALA A 380 55.17 -22.89 -71.04
CA ALA A 380 56.60 -22.67 -70.83
C ALA A 380 57.40 -23.97 -70.92
N ASP A 381 56.91 -25.05 -70.30
CA ASP A 381 57.50 -26.39 -70.33
C ASP A 381 57.52 -26.95 -71.78
N GLU A 382 56.44 -26.73 -72.55
CA GLU A 382 56.38 -27.08 -73.99
C GLU A 382 57.41 -26.27 -74.80
N ASN A 383 57.55 -24.97 -74.54
CA ASN A 383 58.56 -24.14 -75.19
C ASN A 383 60.00 -24.55 -74.81
N GLU A 384 60.24 -25.00 -73.57
CA GLU A 384 61.54 -25.55 -73.15
C GLU A 384 61.84 -26.89 -73.83
N ALA A 385 60.83 -27.76 -73.98
CA ALA A 385 60.95 -28.99 -74.77
C ALA A 385 61.26 -28.70 -76.25
N ILE A 386 60.58 -27.72 -76.86
CA ILE A 386 60.86 -27.29 -78.24
C ILE A 386 62.27 -26.67 -78.37
N ALA A 387 62.69 -25.87 -77.39
CA ALA A 387 64.03 -25.26 -77.38
C ALA A 387 65.15 -26.32 -77.24
N THR A 388 64.95 -27.33 -76.38
CA THR A 388 65.90 -28.43 -76.21
C THR A 388 65.93 -29.38 -77.41
N GLU A 389 64.79 -29.65 -78.05
CA GLU A 389 64.75 -30.37 -79.34
C GLU A 389 65.48 -29.58 -80.44
N ALA A 390 65.20 -28.28 -80.56
CA ALA A 390 65.89 -27.41 -81.52
C ALA A 390 67.41 -27.34 -81.27
N GLN A 391 67.84 -27.34 -80.01
CA GLN A 391 69.25 -27.44 -79.64
C GLN A 391 69.86 -28.78 -80.05
N GLN A 392 69.20 -29.91 -79.77
CA GLN A 392 69.69 -31.24 -80.20
C GLN A 392 69.75 -31.37 -81.73
N ILE A 393 68.80 -30.77 -82.46
CA ILE A 393 68.83 -30.69 -83.94
C ILE A 393 70.01 -29.81 -84.40
N ALA A 394 70.29 -28.69 -83.72
CA ALA A 394 71.43 -27.84 -84.04
C ALA A 394 72.78 -28.54 -83.76
N GLU A 395 72.90 -29.25 -82.64
CA GLU A 395 74.08 -30.01 -82.25
C GLU A 395 74.34 -31.19 -83.20
N SER A 396 73.30 -31.96 -83.57
CA SER A 396 73.43 -33.05 -84.55
C SER A 396 73.77 -32.56 -85.96
N ARG A 397 73.26 -31.40 -86.38
CA ARG A 397 73.67 -30.74 -87.64
C ARG A 397 75.10 -30.22 -87.57
N LYS A 398 75.52 -29.70 -86.42
CA LYS A 398 76.90 -29.26 -86.18
C LYS A 398 77.86 -30.43 -86.29
N THR A 399 77.61 -31.55 -85.60
CA THR A 399 78.48 -32.74 -85.69
C THR A 399 78.50 -33.32 -87.10
N TYR A 400 77.35 -33.37 -87.79
CA TYR A 400 77.31 -33.79 -89.20
C TYR A 400 78.13 -32.86 -90.12
N ALA A 401 78.15 -31.55 -89.85
CA ALA A 401 78.99 -30.61 -90.59
C ALA A 401 80.47 -30.77 -90.23
N GLU A 402 80.81 -30.99 -88.96
CA GLU A 402 82.17 -31.27 -88.50
C GLU A 402 82.73 -32.57 -89.12
N ASP A 403 81.93 -33.64 -89.19
CA ASP A 403 82.28 -34.89 -89.88
C ASP A 403 82.55 -34.66 -91.38
N LYS A 404 81.73 -33.82 -92.04
CA LYS A 404 81.93 -33.44 -93.45
C LYS A 404 83.17 -32.58 -93.65
N GLU A 405 83.50 -31.71 -92.71
CA GLU A 405 84.76 -30.95 -92.68
C GLU A 405 85.97 -31.88 -92.50
N GLU A 406 85.85 -32.96 -91.72
CA GLU A 406 86.90 -33.99 -91.59
C GLU A 406 87.07 -34.79 -92.89
N GLU A 407 85.98 -35.15 -93.56
CA GLU A 407 86.00 -35.80 -94.89
C GLU A 407 86.68 -34.92 -95.93
N VAL A 408 86.37 -33.63 -95.96
CA VAL A 408 87.06 -32.64 -96.82
C VAL A 408 88.54 -32.54 -96.46
N ARG A 409 88.92 -32.43 -95.18
CA ARG A 409 90.34 -32.41 -94.75
C ARG A 409 91.11 -33.67 -95.12
N LEU A 410 90.46 -34.84 -95.20
CA LEU A 410 91.07 -36.08 -95.69
C LEU A 410 91.24 -36.06 -97.22
N LEU A 411 90.24 -35.56 -97.95
CA LEU A 411 90.33 -35.38 -99.40
C LEU A 411 91.42 -34.38 -99.77
N GLU A 412 91.52 -33.24 -99.08
CA GLU A 412 92.59 -32.25 -99.25
C GLU A 412 93.98 -32.88 -99.09
N ARG A 413 94.22 -33.67 -98.03
CA ARG A 413 95.49 -34.42 -97.87
C ARG A 413 95.74 -35.38 -99.02
N SER A 414 94.72 -36.08 -99.51
CA SER A 414 94.88 -37.00 -100.65
C SER A 414 95.22 -36.26 -101.96
N VAL A 415 94.70 -35.04 -102.14
CA VAL A 415 95.05 -34.14 -103.25
C VAL A 415 96.48 -33.63 -103.09
N GLU A 416 96.90 -33.18 -101.90
CA GLU A 416 98.30 -32.80 -101.64
C GLU A 416 99.28 -33.96 -101.87
N GLU A 417 98.92 -35.19 -101.49
CA GLU A 417 99.74 -36.38 -101.76
C GLU A 417 99.81 -36.69 -103.25
N LEU A 418 98.71 -36.56 -103.99
CA LEU A 418 98.72 -36.63 -105.45
C LEU A 418 99.63 -35.54 -106.06
N GLU A 419 99.54 -34.28 -105.63
CA GLU A 419 100.44 -33.20 -106.07
C GLU A 419 101.91 -33.48 -105.78
N ARG A 420 102.23 -34.08 -104.61
CA ARG A 420 103.60 -34.55 -104.31
C ARG A 420 104.05 -35.64 -105.29
N THR A 421 103.18 -36.59 -105.65
CA THR A 421 103.52 -37.61 -106.66
C THR A 421 103.68 -37.03 -108.07
N VAL A 422 102.85 -36.04 -108.45
CA VAL A 422 102.96 -35.32 -109.73
C VAL A 422 104.29 -34.57 -109.79
N ASN A 423 104.64 -33.79 -108.76
CA ASN A 423 105.94 -33.12 -108.67
C ASN A 423 107.12 -34.11 -108.81
N VAL A 424 107.05 -35.30 -108.21
CA VAL A 424 108.09 -36.34 -108.36
C VAL A 424 108.14 -36.90 -109.79
N LEU A 425 107.00 -37.00 -110.48
CA LEU A 425 106.95 -37.42 -111.89
C LEU A 425 107.47 -36.33 -112.83
N GLU A 426 107.14 -35.06 -112.60
CA GLU A 426 107.69 -33.93 -113.37
C GLU A 426 109.21 -33.83 -113.24
N ASN A 427 109.75 -33.92 -112.01
CA ASN A 427 111.19 -33.99 -111.78
C ASN A 427 111.86 -35.18 -112.50
N LYS A 428 111.19 -36.34 -112.59
CA LYS A 428 111.69 -37.47 -113.39
C LYS A 428 111.67 -37.19 -114.89
N VAL A 429 110.66 -36.48 -115.41
CA VAL A 429 110.60 -36.05 -116.81
C VAL A 429 111.76 -35.09 -117.12
N ASP A 430 112.04 -34.12 -116.25
CA ASP A 430 113.15 -33.18 -116.46
C ASP A 430 114.53 -33.87 -116.42
N ILE A 431 114.72 -34.86 -115.53
CA ILE A 431 115.93 -35.69 -115.53
C ILE A 431 116.10 -36.45 -116.86
N VAL A 432 115.03 -37.04 -117.40
CA VAL A 432 115.05 -37.73 -118.71
C VAL A 432 115.33 -36.75 -119.85
N LYS A 433 114.81 -35.52 -119.77
CA LYS A 433 115.10 -34.43 -120.72
C LYS A 433 116.59 -34.07 -120.74
N GLY A 434 117.20 -33.92 -119.56
CA GLY A 434 118.63 -33.66 -119.42
C GLY A 434 119.54 -34.84 -119.76
N GLU A 435 119.02 -36.09 -119.76
CA GLU A 435 119.72 -37.27 -120.29
C GLU A 435 119.71 -37.27 -121.84
N ALA A 436 118.57 -36.92 -122.45
CA ALA A 436 118.44 -36.81 -123.90
C ALA A 436 119.34 -35.71 -124.49
N GLU A 437 119.47 -34.55 -123.83
CA GLU A 437 120.38 -33.48 -124.27
C GLU A 437 121.87 -33.86 -124.16
N ARG A 438 122.26 -34.65 -123.16
CA ARG A 438 123.63 -35.20 -123.07
C ARG A 438 123.93 -36.18 -124.20
N GLN A 439 122.97 -37.05 -124.56
CA GLN A 439 123.12 -37.94 -125.72
C GLN A 439 123.17 -37.20 -127.06
N ARG A 440 122.54 -36.01 -127.16
CA ARG A 440 122.64 -35.13 -128.34
C ARG A 440 124.06 -34.55 -128.48
N LEU A 441 124.61 -33.99 -127.40
CA LEU A 441 125.97 -33.40 -127.39
C LEU A 441 127.04 -34.46 -127.69
N GLN A 442 126.88 -35.67 -127.16
CA GLN A 442 127.81 -36.78 -127.41
C GLN A 442 127.81 -37.27 -128.87
N ARG A 443 126.74 -37.01 -129.65
CA ARG A 443 126.75 -37.22 -131.12
C ARG A 443 127.52 -36.14 -131.86
N GLU A 444 127.35 -34.86 -131.47
CA GLU A 444 128.04 -33.73 -132.13
C GLU A 444 129.56 -33.84 -131.98
N GLU A 445 130.05 -34.38 -130.85
CA GLU A 445 131.47 -34.63 -130.60
C GLU A 445 132.03 -35.77 -131.49
N LEU A 446 131.29 -36.88 -131.64
CA LEU A 446 131.65 -37.98 -132.54
C LEU A 446 131.63 -37.59 -134.03
N GLU A 447 130.74 -36.67 -134.44
CA GLU A 447 130.68 -36.17 -135.82
C GLU A 447 131.90 -35.29 -136.19
N LEU A 448 132.50 -34.61 -135.22
CA LEU A 448 133.75 -33.85 -135.40
C LEU A 448 134.98 -34.76 -135.51
N GLU A 449 135.05 -35.84 -134.72
CA GLU A 449 136.11 -36.85 -134.83
C GLU A 449 136.06 -37.60 -136.18
N LEU A 450 134.85 -37.90 -136.68
CA LEU A 450 134.63 -38.51 -137.99
C LEU A 450 135.16 -37.61 -139.13
N HIS A 451 135.08 -36.28 -138.97
CA HIS A 451 135.65 -35.31 -139.91
C HIS A 451 137.20 -35.26 -139.90
N ALA A 452 137.84 -35.49 -138.75
CA ALA A 452 139.30 -35.55 -138.63
C ALA A 452 139.87 -36.85 -139.21
N LEU A 453 139.23 -37.99 -138.96
CA LEU A 453 139.62 -39.31 -139.48
C LEU A 453 139.60 -39.36 -141.02
N LYS A 454 138.63 -38.63 -141.62
CA LYS A 454 138.42 -38.53 -143.07
C LYS A 454 139.60 -37.92 -143.84
N HIS A 455 140.48 -37.15 -143.19
CA HIS A 455 141.62 -36.51 -143.86
C HIS A 455 142.89 -37.38 -143.90
N GLN A 456 143.04 -38.36 -143.00
CA GLN A 456 144.21 -39.25 -142.98
C GLN A 456 144.09 -40.45 -143.94
N MET A 457 142.88 -40.79 -144.40
CA MET A 457 142.63 -41.98 -145.23
C MET A 457 142.93 -41.85 -146.74
N GLN A 458 143.38 -40.71 -147.25
CA GLN A 458 143.36 -40.46 -148.71
C GLN A 458 144.73 -40.25 -149.40
N ASN A 459 145.85 -40.30 -148.68
CA ASN A 459 147.22 -40.16 -149.24
C ASN A 459 148.08 -41.45 -149.14
N VAL A 460 147.44 -42.63 -149.13
CA VAL A 460 148.05 -43.96 -149.38
C VAL A 460 147.09 -44.72 -150.32
N GLU A 461 146.82 -44.21 -151.51
CA GLU A 461 147.68 -44.19 -152.71
C GLU A 461 147.77 -45.56 -153.44
N SER A 462 147.23 -45.57 -154.66
CA SER A 462 147.80 -46.18 -155.88
C SER A 462 148.01 -47.71 -156.00
N SER A 463 147.46 -48.56 -155.14
CA SER A 463 147.46 -50.02 -155.36
C SER A 463 146.08 -50.69 -155.19
N ASP A 464 145.12 -50.38 -156.09
CA ASP A 464 144.34 -51.38 -156.85
C ASP A 464 143.35 -50.69 -157.83
N ALA A 465 143.85 -50.28 -159.01
CA ALA A 465 143.09 -49.47 -159.95
C ALA A 465 142.04 -50.25 -160.79
N ASP A 466 141.88 -51.56 -160.59
CA ASP A 466 140.88 -52.38 -161.31
C ASP A 466 139.66 -52.80 -160.46
N MET A 467 139.71 -52.76 -159.12
CA MET A 467 138.50 -53.05 -158.30
C MET A 467 137.42 -51.95 -158.42
N LYS A 468 137.81 -50.73 -158.81
CA LYS A 468 136.90 -49.58 -159.08
C LYS A 468 136.09 -49.72 -160.38
N ARG A 469 136.03 -50.92 -160.96
CA ARG A 469 135.14 -51.29 -162.07
C ARG A 469 134.16 -52.44 -161.72
N HIS A 470 134.23 -53.00 -160.50
CA HIS A 470 133.62 -54.30 -160.14
C HIS A 470 132.60 -54.27 -159.00
N LEU A 471 132.21 -53.09 -158.48
CA LEU A 471 131.14 -52.98 -157.46
C LEU A 471 130.06 -51.94 -157.79
N ASP A 472 130.26 -51.11 -158.82
CA ASP A 472 129.15 -50.57 -159.62
C ASP A 472 128.31 -51.72 -160.24
N GLU A 473 128.88 -52.92 -160.35
CA GLU A 473 128.18 -54.17 -160.65
C GLU A 473 127.30 -54.71 -159.51
N LYS A 474 127.39 -54.23 -158.26
CA LYS A 474 126.59 -54.74 -157.13
C LYS A 474 125.31 -53.96 -156.87
N GLU A 475 125.27 -52.67 -157.20
CA GLU A 475 124.01 -51.93 -157.37
C GLU A 475 123.30 -52.43 -158.63
N LYS A 476 124.08 -52.68 -159.71
CA LYS A 476 123.62 -53.46 -160.87
C LYS A 476 123.11 -54.82 -160.42
N ALA A 477 123.74 -55.53 -159.48
CA ALA A 477 123.26 -56.80 -158.93
C ALA A 477 121.96 -56.73 -158.12
N LEU A 478 121.47 -55.54 -157.73
CA LEU A 478 120.17 -55.38 -157.07
C LEU A 478 119.06 -55.08 -158.08
N GLN A 479 119.39 -54.39 -159.17
CA GLN A 479 118.55 -54.29 -160.37
C GLN A 479 118.48 -55.64 -161.13
N GLU A 480 119.63 -56.30 -161.28
CA GLU A 480 119.80 -57.65 -161.83
C GLU A 480 119.32 -58.73 -160.87
N ALA A 481 119.13 -58.50 -159.57
CA ALA A 481 118.39 -59.45 -158.72
C ALA A 481 116.91 -59.55 -159.14
N SER A 482 116.33 -58.44 -159.61
CA SER A 482 114.97 -58.40 -160.17
C SER A 482 114.89 -59.04 -161.57
N GLU A 483 115.96 -58.92 -162.37
CA GLU A 483 116.05 -59.59 -163.68
C GLU A 483 116.47 -61.07 -163.55
N HIS A 484 117.27 -61.44 -162.54
CA HIS A 484 117.60 -62.82 -162.20
C HIS A 484 116.39 -63.57 -161.67
N ILE A 485 115.41 -62.95 -161.01
CA ILE A 485 114.13 -63.63 -160.74
C ILE A 485 113.48 -64.06 -162.07
N LYS A 486 113.52 -63.22 -163.12
CA LYS A 486 113.00 -63.54 -164.48
C LYS A 486 113.94 -64.37 -165.37
N VAL A 487 115.19 -64.59 -164.98
CA VAL A 487 116.16 -65.44 -165.68
C VAL A 487 116.29 -66.80 -164.99
N LEU A 488 116.21 -66.89 -163.67
CA LEU A 488 116.14 -68.14 -162.91
C LEU A 488 114.88 -68.94 -163.27
N GLU A 489 113.75 -68.28 -163.54
CA GLU A 489 112.57 -68.94 -164.12
C GLU A 489 112.84 -69.61 -165.49
N ARG A 490 113.79 -69.08 -166.27
CA ARG A 490 114.17 -69.59 -167.61
C ARG A 490 115.30 -70.63 -167.53
N ASP A 491 116.26 -70.41 -166.64
CA ASP A 491 117.39 -71.33 -166.42
C ASP A 491 117.03 -72.52 -165.54
N ILE A 492 115.97 -72.49 -164.74
CA ILE A 492 115.38 -73.71 -164.16
C ILE A 492 114.95 -74.65 -165.29
N ALA A 493 114.39 -74.15 -166.40
CA ALA A 493 114.03 -74.96 -167.56
C ALA A 493 115.27 -75.42 -168.38
N ASN A 494 116.27 -74.56 -168.58
CA ASN A 494 117.51 -74.95 -169.27
C ASN A 494 118.35 -75.96 -168.46
N ARG A 495 118.45 -75.77 -167.14
CA ARG A 495 119.08 -76.74 -166.23
C ARG A 495 118.32 -78.06 -166.20
N VAL A 496 117.00 -78.07 -166.38
CA VAL A 496 116.24 -79.33 -166.59
C VAL A 496 116.70 -80.09 -167.85
N ALA A 497 117.14 -79.39 -168.91
CA ALA A 497 117.75 -80.01 -170.09
C ALA A 497 119.22 -80.42 -169.88
N GLU A 498 120.04 -79.59 -169.23
CA GLU A 498 121.48 -79.84 -169.05
C GLU A 498 121.77 -80.85 -167.92
N ILE A 499 120.91 -80.92 -166.89
CA ILE A 499 120.92 -82.00 -165.89
C ILE A 499 120.59 -83.35 -166.54
N ALA A 500 119.92 -83.40 -167.70
CA ALA A 500 119.79 -84.64 -168.47
C ALA A 500 121.11 -85.05 -169.17
N GLN A 501 121.94 -84.09 -169.58
CA GLN A 501 123.27 -84.38 -170.17
C GLN A 501 124.31 -84.74 -169.11
N LEU A 502 124.42 -84.01 -167.99
CA LEU A 502 125.40 -84.34 -166.95
C LEU A 502 124.95 -85.46 -166.00
N LYS A 503 123.66 -85.82 -165.93
CA LYS A 503 123.26 -87.11 -165.32
C LYS A 503 123.81 -88.33 -166.07
N ALA A 504 124.15 -88.20 -167.35
CA ALA A 504 124.89 -89.25 -168.06
C ALA A 504 126.32 -89.38 -167.51
N HIS A 505 127.02 -88.27 -167.22
CA HIS A 505 128.36 -88.29 -166.61
C HIS A 505 128.34 -88.66 -165.11
N ILE A 506 127.21 -88.46 -164.43
CA ILE A 506 126.94 -89.03 -163.09
C ILE A 506 126.76 -90.56 -163.15
N SER A 507 126.76 -91.21 -164.31
CA SER A 507 126.96 -92.67 -164.37
C SER A 507 128.41 -93.08 -164.16
N GLU A 508 129.38 -92.17 -164.36
CA GLU A 508 130.82 -92.49 -164.37
C GLU A 508 131.52 -92.13 -163.06
N LEU A 509 131.30 -90.92 -162.53
CA LEU A 509 131.90 -90.49 -161.25
C LEU A 509 131.21 -91.11 -160.02
N ASN A 510 129.99 -91.62 -160.17
CA ASN A 510 129.28 -92.38 -159.14
C ASN A 510 129.96 -93.75 -158.86
N LEU A 511 130.94 -94.15 -159.68
CA LEU A 511 131.87 -95.27 -159.40
C LEU A 511 132.88 -94.95 -158.29
N HIS A 512 133.22 -93.68 -158.07
CA HIS A 512 134.14 -93.28 -156.98
C HIS A 512 133.46 -92.99 -155.64
N ALA A 513 132.14 -93.18 -155.62
CA ALA A 513 131.45 -93.93 -154.57
C ALA A 513 131.19 -93.19 -153.24
N GLU A 514 130.16 -93.52 -152.47
CA GLU A 514 129.93 -94.84 -151.86
C GLU A 514 131.11 -95.37 -150.99
N ALA A 515 132.32 -94.79 -151.10
CA ALA A 515 133.44 -95.07 -150.21
C ALA A 515 133.25 -94.42 -148.82
N GLN A 516 132.78 -93.16 -148.76
CA GLN A 516 132.45 -92.48 -147.49
C GLN A 516 130.94 -92.36 -147.20
N ALA A 517 130.08 -92.57 -148.20
CA ALA A 517 128.64 -92.63 -148.00
C ALA A 517 128.17 -93.88 -147.20
N SER A 518 129.11 -94.74 -146.79
CA SER A 518 128.91 -95.86 -145.87
C SER A 518 128.83 -95.42 -144.39
N GLU A 519 129.46 -94.30 -144.00
CA GLU A 519 129.42 -93.77 -142.63
C GLU A 519 128.15 -92.94 -142.34
N TYR A 520 127.37 -92.60 -143.38
CA TYR A 520 126.03 -91.99 -143.27
C TYR A 520 125.08 -92.71 -142.30
N LYS A 521 125.36 -93.95 -141.89
CA LYS A 521 124.39 -94.83 -141.22
C LYS A 521 124.14 -94.54 -139.74
N GLN A 522 124.78 -93.50 -139.18
CA GLN A 522 124.32 -92.81 -137.94
C GLN A 522 123.52 -91.51 -138.20
N LYS A 523 122.93 -91.42 -139.40
CA LYS A 523 121.50 -91.07 -139.54
C LYS A 523 120.62 -91.66 -138.42
N PHE A 524 119.35 -91.29 -138.47
CA PHE A 524 118.22 -92.18 -138.17
C PHE A 524 117.62 -92.20 -136.75
N LYS A 525 118.03 -91.26 -135.89
CA LYS A 525 117.14 -90.70 -134.83
C LYS A 525 117.33 -89.19 -134.79
N ALA A 526 117.07 -88.49 -135.90
CA ALA A 526 115.72 -88.08 -136.31
C ALA A 526 115.15 -87.09 -135.28
N LEU A 527 114.93 -85.83 -135.66
CA LEU A 527 113.71 -85.36 -136.32
C LEU A 527 112.47 -85.70 -135.47
N GLU A 528 111.72 -84.65 -135.12
CA GLU A 528 110.47 -84.62 -134.34
C GLU A 528 110.65 -84.59 -132.80
N ALA A 529 110.15 -83.61 -132.04
CA ALA A 529 109.58 -82.29 -132.41
C ALA A 529 109.44 -81.34 -131.17
N MET A 530 109.33 -80.01 -131.41
CA MET A 530 108.70 -78.95 -130.55
C MET A 530 109.34 -78.60 -129.16
N VAL A 531 109.36 -77.38 -128.57
CA VAL A 531 109.22 -75.92 -128.84
C VAL A 531 109.13 -75.22 -127.43
N GLU A 532 109.42 -73.90 -127.32
CA GLU A 532 109.03 -72.90 -126.26
C GLU A 532 109.94 -72.49 -125.05
N GLN A 533 109.53 -71.45 -124.27
CA GLN A 533 110.27 -70.17 -124.08
C GLN A 533 110.75 -69.70 -122.65
N VAL A 534 111.92 -69.01 -122.61
CA VAL A 534 112.28 -67.70 -121.94
C VAL A 534 112.44 -67.49 -120.38
N LYS A 535 113.71 -67.20 -119.98
CA LYS A 535 114.31 -66.28 -118.93
C LYS A 535 113.95 -66.28 -117.40
N PRO A 536 114.97 -66.06 -116.53
CA PRO A 536 114.84 -65.54 -115.15
C PRO A 536 115.81 -64.38 -114.71
N GLU A 537 115.52 -63.81 -113.51
CA GLU A 537 116.29 -63.18 -112.37
C GLU A 537 117.83 -62.92 -112.45
N GLY A 538 118.53 -62.12 -111.59
CA GLY A 538 118.28 -61.36 -110.33
C GLY A 538 119.62 -60.86 -109.67
N PHE A 539 119.61 -60.37 -108.39
CA PHE A 539 120.78 -60.03 -107.50
C PHE A 539 121.60 -58.72 -107.78
N SER A 540 122.39 -58.06 -106.88
CA SER A 540 122.54 -57.97 -105.38
C SER A 540 123.65 -56.91 -104.98
N THR A 541 123.85 -56.62 -103.67
CA THR A 541 125.08 -56.06 -102.97
C THR A 541 125.54 -54.58 -103.24
N HIS A 542 126.31 -53.82 -102.41
CA HIS A 542 126.72 -53.77 -100.96
C HIS A 542 127.71 -52.55 -100.73
N VAL A 543 128.07 -52.18 -99.48
CA VAL A 543 129.26 -51.36 -99.04
C VAL A 543 129.23 -49.81 -99.28
N GLN A 544 129.83 -48.85 -98.51
CA GLN A 544 130.25 -48.68 -97.08
C GLN A 544 130.85 -47.25 -96.81
N ASN A 545 130.60 -46.66 -95.61
CA ASN A 545 131.36 -45.64 -94.83
C ASN A 545 132.02 -44.33 -95.39
N SER A 546 131.77 -43.20 -94.67
CA SER A 546 132.75 -42.38 -93.86
C SER A 546 132.87 -40.84 -94.02
N SER A 547 132.54 -40.15 -92.90
CA SER A 547 133.27 -39.02 -92.27
C SER A 547 133.03 -37.52 -92.58
N SER A 548 132.90 -36.77 -91.47
CA SER A 548 133.38 -35.40 -91.19
C SER A 548 132.44 -34.16 -91.29
N ASN A 549 132.28 -33.52 -90.12
CA ASN A 549 132.25 -32.07 -89.84
C ASN A 549 131.09 -31.13 -90.28
N LYS A 550 130.25 -30.85 -89.26
CA LYS A 550 129.87 -29.51 -88.72
C LYS A 550 128.63 -28.77 -89.26
N SER A 551 128.00 -28.08 -88.29
CA SER A 551 126.86 -27.15 -88.35
C SER A 551 125.50 -27.76 -88.73
N GLU A 552 124.35 -27.38 -88.17
CA GLU A 552 123.95 -26.85 -86.85
C GLU A 552 122.44 -26.54 -86.96
N LYS A 553 121.58 -27.18 -86.14
CA LYS A 553 120.40 -26.59 -85.48
C LYS A 553 119.52 -27.65 -84.81
N ASN A 554 119.59 -27.68 -83.48
CA ASN A 554 118.64 -28.31 -82.55
C ASN A 554 118.01 -27.15 -81.74
N ALA A 555 116.69 -27.03 -81.58
CA ALA A 555 115.78 -27.78 -80.69
C ALA A 555 115.74 -27.25 -79.24
N SER A 556 114.68 -27.64 -78.49
CA SER A 556 114.32 -27.26 -77.09
C SER A 556 113.85 -25.80 -76.89
N LYS A 557 112.86 -25.44 -76.06
CA LYS A 557 112.20 -25.93 -74.81
C LYS A 557 112.91 -25.62 -73.47
N SER A 558 112.20 -24.81 -72.67
CA SER A 558 111.93 -24.92 -71.21
C SER A 558 112.74 -24.12 -70.16
N ARG A 559 112.00 -23.77 -69.08
CA ARG A 559 112.37 -23.38 -67.69
C ARG A 559 112.66 -21.91 -67.33
N GLY A 560 112.30 -21.58 -66.07
CA GLY A 560 112.57 -20.34 -65.32
C GLY A 560 111.36 -19.39 -65.26
N SER A 561 110.70 -18.99 -64.17
CA SER A 561 111.01 -18.76 -62.73
C SER A 561 111.48 -17.33 -62.34
N GLY A 562 110.54 -16.50 -61.84
CA GLY A 562 110.71 -15.64 -60.66
C GLY A 562 111.41 -14.27 -60.71
N SER A 563 110.62 -13.18 -60.72
CA SER A 563 110.94 -11.81 -60.17
C SER A 563 112.16 -11.07 -60.77
N PRO A 564 112.57 -9.84 -60.34
CA PRO A 564 111.92 -8.73 -59.61
C PRO A 564 112.06 -7.34 -60.33
N PHE A 565 112.07 -6.23 -59.58
CA PHE A 565 112.02 -4.80 -60.01
C PHE A 565 113.26 -4.16 -60.72
N LYS A 566 113.00 -3.02 -61.42
CA LYS A 566 113.67 -1.67 -61.32
C LYS A 566 114.61 -1.14 -62.46
N CYS A 567 114.66 0.20 -62.56
CA CYS A 567 115.60 1.13 -63.25
C CYS A 567 115.45 1.26 -64.79
N ILE A 568 115.21 2.45 -65.40
CA ILE A 568 115.97 3.74 -65.52
C ILE A 568 117.12 3.70 -66.56
N GLY A 569 116.78 4.14 -67.81
CA GLY A 569 117.39 5.20 -68.64
C GLY A 569 118.90 5.34 -68.97
N LEU A 570 119.15 6.07 -70.08
CA LEU A 570 120.43 6.60 -70.66
C LEU A 570 121.24 5.60 -71.53
N GLY A 571 121.89 5.96 -72.65
CA GLY A 571 122.03 7.26 -73.37
C GLY A 571 122.77 7.11 -74.73
N LEU A 572 122.81 8.16 -75.56
CA LEU A 572 123.41 8.21 -76.93
C LEU A 572 124.95 8.23 -76.96
N VAL A 573 125.58 8.04 -78.16
CA VAL A 573 126.37 9.09 -78.91
C VAL A 573 127.38 8.52 -79.97
N GLN A 574 127.53 9.22 -81.12
CA GLN A 574 128.69 9.28 -82.09
C GLN A 574 128.95 8.18 -83.16
N GLN A 575 129.54 8.45 -84.36
CA GLN A 575 130.00 9.70 -85.05
C GLN A 575 130.23 9.54 -86.59
N ILE A 576 130.35 10.69 -87.31
CA ILE A 576 131.23 11.08 -88.48
C ILE A 576 130.49 12.11 -89.41
N LYS A 577 131.01 13.21 -90.00
CA LYS A 577 132.35 13.90 -90.11
C LYS A 577 132.17 15.39 -90.56
N LEU A 578 133.18 16.27 -90.31
CA LEU A 578 133.54 17.56 -91.01
C LEU A 578 132.50 18.72 -91.03
N GLU A 579 132.82 20.04 -91.01
CA GLU A 579 134.06 20.86 -90.92
C GLU A 579 133.79 22.24 -90.20
N LYS A 580 134.73 23.21 -90.16
CA LYS A 580 134.79 24.39 -89.23
C LYS A 580 134.00 25.66 -89.62
N ASP A 581 133.51 26.43 -88.61
CA ASP A 581 133.80 27.90 -88.42
C ASP A 581 133.15 28.63 -87.19
N GLU A 582 132.68 27.94 -86.13
CA GLU A 582 131.61 28.50 -85.25
C GLU A 582 131.94 28.90 -83.79
N GLU A 583 133.21 29.03 -83.39
CA GLU A 583 133.59 29.27 -81.97
C GLU A 583 133.19 30.65 -81.39
N LEU A 584 132.80 31.63 -82.22
CA LEU A 584 132.30 32.94 -81.76
C LEU A 584 130.77 33.00 -81.54
N PHE A 585 130.03 31.98 -81.95
CA PHE A 585 128.57 31.90 -81.73
C PHE A 585 128.22 31.27 -80.37
N ALA A 586 128.96 30.22 -79.99
CA ALA A 586 128.73 29.43 -78.76
C ALA A 586 128.71 30.27 -77.46
N GLY A 587 129.44 31.38 -77.41
CA GLY A 587 129.49 32.27 -76.24
C GLY A 587 128.20 33.06 -75.97
N ARG A 588 127.35 33.31 -76.96
CA ARG A 588 126.10 34.08 -76.78
C ARG A 588 124.93 33.18 -76.37
N LEU A 589 124.84 32.01 -77.00
CA LEU A 589 123.78 31.02 -76.72
C LEU A 589 123.74 30.60 -75.24
N ARG A 590 124.91 30.55 -74.58
CA ARG A 590 125.03 30.09 -73.18
C ARG A 590 124.50 31.07 -72.13
N ILE A 591 124.32 32.34 -72.46
CA ILE A 591 123.76 33.34 -71.54
C ILE A 591 122.23 33.24 -71.54
N GLU A 592 121.64 33.11 -72.72
CA GLU A 592 120.19 32.98 -72.93
C GLU A 592 119.59 31.74 -72.22
N GLU A 593 120.33 30.62 -72.20
CA GLU A 593 119.96 29.40 -71.44
C GLU A 593 119.82 29.63 -69.92
N LEU A 594 120.66 30.50 -69.33
CA LEU A 594 120.68 30.73 -67.88
C LEU A 594 119.55 31.66 -67.43
N GLU A 595 119.17 32.64 -68.26
CA GLU A 595 118.03 33.53 -68.01
C GLU A 595 116.70 32.76 -68.07
N ALA A 596 116.55 31.81 -69.01
CA ALA A 596 115.41 30.92 -69.08
C ALA A 596 115.26 30.03 -67.82
N LEU A 597 116.37 29.57 -67.25
CA LEU A 597 116.36 28.77 -66.01
C LEU A 597 115.91 29.57 -64.79
N ALA A 598 116.28 30.86 -64.71
CA ALA A 598 115.84 31.75 -63.64
C ALA A 598 114.33 32.05 -63.72
N ALA A 599 113.81 32.31 -64.92
CA ALA A 599 112.38 32.52 -65.16
C ALA A 599 111.53 31.28 -64.82
N SER A 600 112.08 30.08 -65.03
CA SER A 600 111.48 28.80 -64.61
C SER A 600 111.30 28.72 -63.08
N ARG A 601 112.37 28.96 -62.31
CA ARG A 601 112.34 28.95 -60.83
C ARG A 601 111.35 29.97 -60.25
N GLN A 602 111.23 31.15 -60.85
CA GLN A 602 110.30 32.18 -60.40
C GLN A 602 108.82 31.71 -60.51
N LYS A 603 108.46 30.99 -61.58
CA LYS A 603 107.10 30.47 -61.77
C LYS A 603 106.74 29.38 -60.75
N GLU A 604 107.69 28.54 -60.37
CA GLU A 604 107.48 27.48 -59.38
C GLU A 604 107.13 28.04 -57.99
N ILE A 605 107.80 29.12 -57.57
CA ILE A 605 107.53 29.79 -56.28
C ILE A 605 106.10 30.33 -56.22
N PHE A 606 105.61 31.00 -57.27
CA PHE A 606 104.23 31.47 -57.33
C PHE A 606 103.21 30.33 -57.30
N ALA A 607 103.50 29.21 -57.96
CA ALA A 607 102.64 28.02 -57.95
C ALA A 607 102.61 27.25 -56.61
N LEU A 608 103.64 27.43 -55.77
CA LEU A 608 103.65 26.90 -54.40
C LEU A 608 102.90 27.83 -53.43
N ASN A 609 103.08 29.15 -53.51
CA ASN A 609 102.31 30.11 -52.72
C ASN A 609 100.79 30.01 -52.98
N ALA A 610 100.37 29.82 -54.23
CA ALA A 610 98.96 29.61 -54.55
C ALA A 610 98.38 28.33 -53.91
N ARG A 611 99.21 27.28 -53.76
CA ARG A 611 98.81 26.03 -53.08
C ARG A 611 98.71 26.22 -51.57
N LEU A 612 99.65 26.96 -50.96
CA LEU A 612 99.65 27.24 -49.53
C LEU A 612 98.36 27.96 -49.10
N ALA A 613 98.00 29.03 -49.81
CA ALA A 613 96.77 29.79 -49.56
C ALA A 613 95.49 28.95 -49.72
N ALA A 614 95.47 28.00 -50.66
CA ALA A 614 94.35 27.07 -50.81
C ALA A 614 94.20 26.14 -49.59
N THR A 615 95.31 25.59 -49.06
CA THR A 615 95.28 24.80 -47.83
C THR A 615 94.89 25.61 -46.59
N GLU A 616 95.28 26.89 -46.50
CA GLU A 616 94.86 27.78 -45.41
C GLU A 616 93.35 28.10 -45.44
N SER A 617 92.75 28.21 -46.63
CA SER A 617 91.28 28.34 -46.74
C SER A 617 90.56 27.10 -46.19
N MET A 618 91.02 25.90 -46.57
CA MET A 618 90.38 24.64 -46.15
C MET A 618 90.42 24.42 -44.64
N THR A 619 91.49 24.84 -43.95
CA THR A 619 91.55 24.71 -42.48
C THR A 619 90.60 25.67 -41.78
N HIS A 620 90.38 26.87 -42.32
CA HIS A 620 89.36 27.79 -41.81
C HIS A 620 87.93 27.26 -42.01
N ASP A 621 87.64 26.59 -43.13
CA ASP A 621 86.34 25.96 -43.38
C ASP A 621 86.04 24.85 -42.36
N VAL A 622 86.98 23.93 -42.12
CA VAL A 622 86.84 22.85 -41.13
C VAL A 622 86.62 23.39 -39.71
N ILE A 623 87.31 24.46 -39.32
CA ILE A 623 87.12 25.09 -38.00
C ILE A 623 85.71 25.67 -37.85
N ARG A 624 85.16 26.26 -38.92
CA ARG A 624 83.80 26.82 -38.95
C ARG A 624 82.74 25.72 -38.80
N ASP A 625 82.88 24.61 -39.51
CA ASP A 625 81.92 23.49 -39.44
C ASP A 625 81.92 22.82 -38.07
N LEU A 626 83.10 22.63 -37.46
CA LEU A 626 83.23 22.10 -36.10
C LEU A 626 82.59 23.00 -35.03
N LEU A 627 82.63 24.33 -35.22
CA LEU A 627 81.95 25.27 -34.33
C LEU A 627 80.41 25.26 -34.53
N GLY A 628 79.93 25.08 -35.76
CA GLY A 628 78.51 24.86 -36.05
C GLY A 628 77.97 23.61 -35.35
N LEU A 629 78.62 22.46 -35.55
CA LEU A 629 78.26 21.20 -34.89
C LEU A 629 78.24 21.31 -33.36
N LYS A 630 79.18 22.06 -32.76
CA LYS A 630 79.20 22.30 -31.31
C LYS A 630 77.97 23.07 -30.82
N LEU A 631 77.54 24.09 -31.56
CA LEU A 631 76.36 24.89 -31.20
C LEU A 631 75.07 24.05 -31.30
N ASP A 632 74.91 23.27 -32.37
CA ASP A 632 73.75 22.39 -32.54
C ASP A 632 73.70 21.28 -31.49
N MET A 633 74.86 20.67 -31.16
CA MET A 633 74.93 19.67 -30.09
C MET A 633 74.55 20.27 -28.72
N THR A 634 75.00 21.50 -28.43
CA THR A 634 74.61 22.23 -27.19
C THR A 634 73.11 22.52 -27.15
N LYS A 635 72.52 22.90 -28.29
CA LYS A 635 71.08 23.17 -28.44
C LYS A 635 70.22 21.90 -28.31
N TYR A 636 70.73 20.76 -28.79
CA TYR A 636 70.07 19.47 -28.62
C TYR A 636 70.09 19.01 -27.16
N THR A 637 71.20 19.20 -26.44
CA THR A 637 71.32 18.87 -25.01
C THR A 637 70.32 19.65 -24.14
N SER A 638 70.13 20.96 -24.37
CA SER A 638 69.19 21.76 -23.57
C SER A 638 67.72 21.48 -23.86
N VAL A 639 67.38 21.02 -25.07
CA VAL A 639 66.02 20.53 -25.39
C VAL A 639 65.73 19.19 -24.71
N LEU A 640 66.72 18.29 -24.69
CA LEU A 640 66.64 17.01 -23.97
C LEU A 640 66.41 17.21 -22.46
N ASP A 641 67.19 18.08 -21.84
CA ASP A 641 67.10 18.33 -20.39
C ASP A 641 65.74 18.95 -20.00
N ASN A 642 65.25 19.93 -20.77
CA ASN A 642 63.91 20.48 -20.58
C ASN A 642 62.79 19.44 -20.78
N GLN A 643 62.89 18.57 -21.79
CA GLN A 643 61.92 17.46 -21.96
C GLN A 643 61.97 16.46 -20.80
N GLN A 644 63.16 16.21 -20.23
CA GLN A 644 63.33 15.30 -19.10
C GLN A 644 62.65 15.87 -17.84
N VAL A 645 62.89 17.15 -17.54
CA VAL A 645 62.26 17.88 -16.42
C VAL A 645 60.74 17.95 -16.60
N GLN A 646 60.26 18.24 -17.81
CA GLN A 646 58.82 18.28 -18.10
C GLN A 646 58.16 16.90 -17.88
N LYS A 647 58.75 15.80 -18.39
CA LYS A 647 58.26 14.43 -18.15
C LYS A 647 58.25 14.02 -16.68
N ILE A 648 59.23 14.48 -15.88
CA ILE A 648 59.25 14.24 -14.43
C ILE A 648 58.11 15.00 -13.75
N THR A 649 57.86 16.25 -14.16
CA THR A 649 56.78 17.09 -13.63
C THR A 649 55.40 16.51 -13.97
N GLU A 650 55.18 16.11 -15.22
CA GLU A 650 53.94 15.47 -15.67
C GLU A 650 53.68 14.14 -14.93
N LYS A 651 54.71 13.31 -14.71
CA LYS A 651 54.58 12.08 -13.91
C LYS A 651 54.26 12.34 -12.44
N ALA A 652 54.84 13.37 -11.83
CA ALA A 652 54.53 13.75 -10.46
C ALA A 652 53.07 14.23 -10.31
N GLN A 653 52.58 15.02 -11.29
CA GLN A 653 51.18 15.44 -11.33
C GLN A 653 50.22 14.25 -11.53
N LEU A 654 50.52 13.34 -12.47
CA LEU A 654 49.72 12.14 -12.69
C LEU A 654 49.64 11.25 -11.43
N HIS A 655 50.76 11.00 -10.75
CA HIS A 655 50.73 10.22 -9.50
C HIS A 655 50.03 10.96 -8.35
N SER A 656 50.06 12.29 -8.30
CA SER A 656 49.27 13.06 -7.32
C SER A 656 47.76 12.92 -7.57
N ILE A 657 47.33 13.00 -8.83
CA ILE A 657 45.93 12.80 -9.24
C ILE A 657 45.50 11.34 -8.99
N GLU A 658 46.34 10.37 -9.32
CA GLU A 658 46.11 8.94 -9.07
C GLU A 658 46.01 8.63 -7.58
N SER A 659 46.86 9.23 -6.74
CA SER A 659 46.80 9.11 -5.28
C SER A 659 45.52 9.73 -4.72
N GLN A 660 45.11 10.90 -5.21
CA GLN A 660 43.88 11.55 -4.80
C GLN A 660 42.64 10.76 -5.21
N ALA A 661 42.63 10.16 -6.41
CA ALA A 661 41.58 9.26 -6.87
C ALA A 661 41.46 8.02 -5.97
N LYS A 662 42.60 7.38 -5.63
CA LYS A 662 42.66 6.24 -4.70
C LYS A 662 42.20 6.60 -3.29
N GLU A 663 42.56 7.78 -2.78
CA GLU A 663 42.10 8.26 -1.47
C GLU A 663 40.58 8.51 -1.47
N GLN A 664 40.04 9.06 -2.56
CA GLN A 664 38.60 9.27 -2.72
C GLN A 664 37.83 7.95 -2.94
N GLU A 665 38.44 6.94 -3.55
CA GLU A 665 37.94 5.56 -3.62
C GLU A 665 37.93 4.91 -2.23
N VAL A 666 39.00 5.06 -1.43
CA VAL A 666 39.05 4.59 -0.03
C VAL A 666 37.98 5.27 0.84
N ILE A 667 37.66 6.55 0.61
CA ILE A 667 36.56 7.24 1.30
C ILE A 667 35.21 6.61 0.92
N LYS A 668 34.95 6.36 -0.37
CA LYS A 668 33.73 5.69 -0.84
C LYS A 668 33.59 4.27 -0.26
N LEU A 669 34.66 3.48 -0.26
CA LEU A 669 34.66 2.12 0.29
C LEU A 669 34.45 2.11 1.81
N LYS A 670 34.99 3.10 2.54
CA LYS A 670 34.69 3.29 3.97
C LYS A 670 33.23 3.67 4.22
N GLN A 671 32.65 4.50 3.35
CA GLN A 671 31.25 4.90 3.45
C GLN A 671 30.33 3.70 3.22
N GLN A 672 30.54 2.93 2.15
CA GLN A 672 29.82 1.67 1.89
C GLN A 672 30.00 0.64 3.03
N LEU A 673 31.20 0.54 3.61
CA LEU A 673 31.42 -0.33 4.77
C LEU A 673 30.62 0.11 6.00
N ASN A 674 30.49 1.42 6.25
CA ASN A 674 29.65 1.94 7.32
C ASN A 674 28.16 1.67 7.05
N GLU A 675 27.69 1.90 5.82
CA GLU A 675 26.32 1.59 5.38
C GLU A 675 26.00 0.10 5.65
N PHE A 676 26.88 -0.83 5.26
CA PHE A 676 26.72 -2.26 5.58
C PHE A 676 26.78 -2.58 7.09
N VAL A 677 27.52 -1.82 7.89
CA VAL A 677 27.57 -2.00 9.35
C VAL A 677 26.26 -1.54 10.00
N GLU A 678 25.70 -0.43 9.53
CA GLU A 678 24.39 0.11 9.95
C GLU A 678 23.24 -0.81 9.53
N GLU A 679 23.22 -1.28 8.28
CA GLU A 679 22.25 -2.29 7.82
C GLU A 679 22.33 -3.56 8.68
N ARG A 680 23.53 -4.10 8.91
CA ARG A 680 23.73 -5.30 9.75
C ARG A 680 23.25 -5.07 11.18
N GLN A 681 23.44 -3.87 11.73
CA GLN A 681 22.96 -3.50 13.06
C GLN A 681 21.42 -3.46 13.08
N GLY A 682 20.78 -2.84 12.09
CA GLY A 682 19.33 -2.85 11.92
C GLY A 682 18.75 -4.26 11.77
N TRP A 683 19.41 -5.14 11.02
CA TRP A 683 19.01 -6.56 10.91
C TRP A 683 19.10 -7.31 12.24
N LEU A 684 20.10 -7.03 13.08
CA LEU A 684 20.22 -7.62 14.41
C LEU A 684 19.11 -7.13 15.34
N GLU A 685 18.83 -5.82 15.33
CA GLU A 685 17.74 -5.22 16.11
C GLU A 685 16.35 -5.74 15.66
N GLU A 686 16.16 -5.97 14.36
CA GLU A 686 14.96 -6.61 13.83
C GLU A 686 14.81 -8.06 14.29
N ILE A 687 15.90 -8.84 14.31
CA ILE A 687 15.89 -10.22 14.82
C ILE A 687 15.54 -10.24 16.32
N ASP A 688 16.17 -9.39 17.13
CA ASP A 688 15.90 -9.29 18.56
C ASP A 688 14.45 -8.85 18.82
N ARG A 689 13.93 -7.89 18.05
CA ARG A 689 12.53 -7.47 18.09
C ARG A 689 11.58 -8.62 17.75
N LYS A 690 11.84 -9.35 16.65
CA LYS A 690 11.02 -10.51 16.24
C LYS A 690 11.06 -11.63 17.28
N GLN A 691 12.19 -11.83 17.94
CA GLN A 691 12.32 -12.81 19.01
C GLN A 691 11.54 -12.39 20.27
N ALA A 692 11.55 -11.10 20.63
CA ALA A 692 10.71 -10.55 21.70
C ALA A 692 9.21 -10.67 21.38
N GLU A 693 8.78 -10.33 20.15
CA GLU A 693 7.42 -10.51 19.67
C GLU A 693 6.97 -11.98 19.74
N MET A 694 7.84 -12.92 19.34
CA MET A 694 7.56 -14.37 19.40
C MET A 694 7.37 -14.86 20.84
N VAL A 695 8.23 -14.43 21.78
CA VAL A 695 8.11 -14.77 23.20
C VAL A 695 6.83 -14.17 23.81
N ALA A 696 6.51 -12.92 23.48
CA ALA A 696 5.27 -12.28 23.92
C ALA A 696 4.02 -13.02 23.42
N ALA A 697 4.00 -13.41 22.14
CA ALA A 697 2.93 -14.20 21.54
C ALA A 697 2.80 -15.59 22.20
N GLN A 698 3.92 -16.25 22.49
CA GLN A 698 3.93 -17.55 23.19
C GLN A 698 3.37 -17.43 24.62
N ILE A 699 3.72 -16.38 25.36
CA ILE A 699 3.18 -16.09 26.69
C ILE A 699 1.67 -15.80 26.62
N ALA A 700 1.21 -15.02 25.63
CA ALA A 700 -0.21 -14.73 25.44
C ALA A 700 -1.01 -16.00 25.12
N LEU A 701 -0.47 -16.87 24.26
CA LEU A 701 -1.08 -18.15 23.89
C LEU A 701 -1.17 -19.11 25.09
N GLU A 702 -0.15 -19.15 25.95
CA GLU A 702 -0.18 -19.98 27.16
C GLU A 702 -1.16 -19.43 28.22
N LYS A 703 -1.26 -18.11 28.38
CA LYS A 703 -2.32 -17.47 29.20
C LYS A 703 -3.71 -17.82 28.69
N LEU A 704 -3.92 -17.84 27.37
CA LEU A 704 -5.19 -18.24 26.76
C LEU A 704 -5.52 -19.71 27.06
N ARG A 705 -4.55 -20.62 26.89
CA ARG A 705 -4.71 -22.04 27.27
C ARG A 705 -5.09 -22.24 28.73
N GLN A 706 -4.46 -21.48 29.65
CA GLN A 706 -4.81 -21.52 31.07
C GLN A 706 -6.24 -21.03 31.32
N ARG A 707 -6.67 -19.95 30.65
CA ARG A 707 -8.05 -19.47 30.70
C ARG A 707 -9.05 -20.50 30.18
N ASP A 708 -8.76 -21.15 29.06
CA ASP A 708 -9.61 -22.20 28.48
C ASP A 708 -9.72 -23.43 29.39
N GLN A 709 -8.64 -23.81 30.07
CA GLN A 709 -8.67 -24.88 31.08
C GLN A 709 -9.56 -24.51 32.27
N LEU A 710 -9.46 -23.28 32.79
CA LEU A 710 -10.32 -22.79 33.87
C LEU A 710 -11.79 -22.77 33.45
N LEU A 711 -12.11 -22.19 32.29
CA LEU A 711 -13.47 -22.16 31.74
C LEU A 711 -14.02 -23.58 31.48
N LYS A 712 -13.17 -24.53 31.10
CA LYS A 712 -13.57 -25.94 30.97
C LYS A 712 -13.92 -26.56 32.33
N THR A 713 -13.11 -26.35 33.36
CA THR A 713 -13.41 -26.86 34.72
C THR A 713 -14.67 -26.21 35.31
N GLU A 714 -14.87 -24.91 35.09
CA GLU A 714 -16.10 -24.20 35.49
C GLU A 714 -17.33 -24.77 34.78
N ASN A 715 -17.26 -25.00 33.47
CA ASN A 715 -18.32 -25.66 32.72
C ASN A 715 -18.62 -27.09 33.21
N GLU A 716 -17.60 -27.85 33.62
CA GLU A 716 -17.77 -29.18 34.20
C GLU A 716 -18.45 -29.11 35.58
N MET A 717 -18.08 -28.14 36.43
CA MET A 717 -18.77 -27.87 37.70
C MET A 717 -20.23 -27.45 37.50
N LEU A 718 -20.50 -26.50 36.59
CA LEU A 718 -21.84 -26.03 36.27
C LEU A 718 -22.73 -27.15 35.70
N LYS A 719 -22.17 -28.07 34.90
CA LYS A 719 -22.89 -29.28 34.44
C LYS A 719 -23.25 -30.20 35.61
N LEU A 720 -22.31 -30.44 36.53
CA LEU A 720 -22.55 -31.27 37.72
C LEU A 720 -23.60 -30.63 38.65
N GLU A 721 -23.54 -29.32 38.82
CA GLU A 721 -24.53 -28.54 39.57
C GLU A 721 -25.90 -28.53 38.90
N ASN A 722 -25.98 -28.42 37.57
CA ASN A 722 -27.23 -28.52 36.81
C ASN A 722 -27.86 -29.92 36.98
N VAL A 723 -27.07 -30.99 36.90
CA VAL A 723 -27.53 -32.36 37.19
C VAL A 723 -28.05 -32.49 38.63
N LYS A 724 -27.37 -31.89 39.61
CA LYS A 724 -27.81 -31.85 41.02
C LYS A 724 -29.14 -31.11 41.19
N HIS A 725 -29.29 -29.94 40.57
CA HIS A 725 -30.54 -29.17 40.58
C HIS A 725 -31.68 -29.92 39.89
N LYS A 726 -31.44 -30.52 38.72
CA LYS A 726 -32.41 -31.35 38.00
C LYS A 726 -32.87 -32.54 38.83
N LYS A 727 -31.95 -33.20 39.55
CA LYS A 727 -32.31 -34.25 40.53
C LYS A 727 -33.19 -33.69 41.64
N LYS A 728 -32.86 -32.51 42.20
CA LYS A 728 -33.69 -31.92 43.27
C LYS A 728 -35.08 -31.50 42.77
N VAL A 729 -35.18 -31.01 41.55
CA VAL A 729 -36.48 -30.76 40.88
C VAL A 729 -37.27 -32.06 40.75
N MET A 730 -36.64 -33.16 40.28
CA MET A 730 -37.32 -34.47 40.20
C MET A 730 -37.76 -35.02 41.58
N GLU A 731 -36.97 -34.81 42.63
CA GLU A 731 -37.36 -35.15 44.02
C GLU A 731 -38.57 -34.33 44.48
N LEU A 732 -38.53 -33.00 44.30
CA LEU A 732 -39.62 -32.10 44.67
C LEU A 732 -40.89 -32.35 43.83
N GLU A 733 -40.76 -32.62 42.53
CA GLU A 733 -41.88 -33.08 41.70
C GLU A 733 -42.45 -34.41 42.19
N GLY A 734 -41.59 -35.33 42.66
CA GLY A 734 -42.00 -36.59 43.26
C GLY A 734 -42.75 -36.37 44.59
N GLU A 735 -42.31 -35.43 45.41
CA GLU A 735 -43.00 -35.00 46.63
C GLU A 735 -44.34 -34.32 46.32
N VAL A 736 -44.38 -33.39 45.36
CA VAL A 736 -45.61 -32.75 44.86
C VAL A 736 -46.57 -33.78 44.27
N LYS A 737 -46.08 -34.79 43.53
CA LYS A 737 -46.91 -35.91 43.03
C LYS A 737 -47.41 -36.81 44.16
N LYS A 738 -46.66 -37.01 45.25
CA LYS A 738 -47.14 -37.71 46.46
C LYS A 738 -48.21 -36.90 47.22
N LEU A 739 -48.03 -35.58 47.32
CA LEU A 739 -49.00 -34.68 47.96
C LEU A 739 -50.28 -34.53 47.14
N SER A 740 -50.15 -34.38 45.82
CA SER A 740 -51.25 -34.42 44.85
C SER A 740 -51.95 -35.79 44.82
N GLY A 741 -51.16 -36.86 44.96
CA GLY A 741 -51.62 -38.24 45.11
C GLY A 741 -52.37 -38.54 46.40
N GLN A 742 -52.43 -37.62 47.38
CA GLN A 742 -53.47 -37.66 48.41
C GLN A 742 -54.82 -37.28 47.78
N GLN A 743 -55.42 -38.24 47.07
CA GLN A 743 -56.77 -38.22 46.51
C GLN A 743 -57.85 -38.06 47.59
N ASN A 744 -57.91 -36.88 48.19
CA ASN A 744 -59.04 -36.45 48.97
C ASN A 744 -59.10 -34.92 49.12
N LEU A 745 -58.58 -34.13 48.18
CA LEU A 745 -58.79 -32.67 48.26
C LEU A 745 -60.24 -32.31 47.92
N GLN A 746 -60.81 -32.83 46.81
CA GLN A 746 -62.23 -32.66 46.48
C GLN A 746 -63.17 -33.16 47.60
N GLN A 747 -62.96 -34.37 48.14
CA GLN A 747 -63.87 -34.91 49.16
C GLN A 747 -63.60 -34.33 50.57
N ARG A 748 -62.36 -33.90 50.92
CA ARG A 748 -62.13 -33.06 52.12
C ARG A 748 -62.80 -31.70 51.96
N ILE A 749 -62.70 -31.03 50.81
CA ILE A 749 -63.42 -29.77 50.55
C ILE A 749 -64.93 -29.99 50.65
N HIS A 750 -65.48 -31.07 50.08
CA HIS A 750 -66.90 -31.39 50.18
C HIS A 750 -67.34 -31.73 51.62
N HIS A 751 -66.57 -32.52 52.36
CA HIS A 751 -66.84 -32.78 53.78
C HIS A 751 -66.71 -31.51 54.62
N HIS A 752 -65.70 -30.67 54.39
CA HIS A 752 -65.49 -29.44 55.14
C HIS A 752 -66.58 -28.40 54.82
N ALA A 753 -67.05 -28.32 53.57
CA ALA A 753 -68.22 -27.53 53.21
C ALA A 753 -69.50 -28.05 53.88
N LYS A 754 -69.72 -29.38 53.90
CA LYS A 754 -70.87 -30.01 54.54
C LYS A 754 -70.86 -29.85 56.07
N ILE A 755 -69.68 -29.97 56.69
CA ILE A 755 -69.46 -29.71 58.12
C ILE A 755 -69.65 -28.22 58.43
N LYS A 756 -69.15 -27.30 57.60
CA LYS A 756 -69.32 -25.85 57.79
C LYS A 756 -70.77 -25.43 57.64
N ALA A 757 -71.51 -25.99 56.68
CA ALA A 757 -72.96 -25.78 56.53
C ALA A 757 -73.75 -26.35 57.73
N SER A 758 -73.41 -27.57 58.18
CA SER A 758 -74.06 -28.20 59.34
C SER A 758 -73.76 -27.45 60.65
N TYR A 759 -72.51 -27.01 60.85
CA TYR A 759 -72.11 -26.16 61.97
C TYR A 759 -72.80 -24.80 61.93
N PHE A 760 -72.92 -24.17 60.76
CA PHE A 760 -73.64 -22.90 60.61
C PHE A 760 -75.13 -23.05 60.92
N TYR A 761 -75.77 -24.13 60.43
CA TYR A 761 -77.17 -24.45 60.77
C TYR A 761 -77.35 -24.74 62.25
N LEU A 762 -76.45 -25.51 62.88
CA LEU A 762 -76.48 -25.80 64.32
C LEU A 762 -76.18 -24.56 65.17
N TYR A 763 -75.34 -23.65 64.70
CA TYR A 763 -75.02 -22.38 65.35
C TYR A 763 -76.20 -21.40 65.27
N LEU A 764 -76.83 -21.25 64.10
CA LEU A 764 -78.06 -20.48 63.94
C LEU A 764 -79.20 -21.10 64.75
N SER A 765 -79.39 -22.41 64.72
CA SER A 765 -80.42 -23.11 65.49
C SER A 765 -80.21 -22.95 66.99
N ASN A 766 -78.98 -23.04 67.50
CA ASN A 766 -78.69 -22.79 68.92
C ASN A 766 -78.82 -21.30 69.30
N LYS A 767 -78.46 -20.36 68.42
CA LYS A 767 -78.73 -18.93 68.64
C LYS A 767 -80.23 -18.62 68.65
N LEU A 768 -80.99 -19.17 67.71
CA LEU A 768 -82.44 -19.05 67.62
C LEU A 768 -83.08 -19.64 68.88
N ARG A 769 -82.70 -20.86 69.29
CA ARG A 769 -83.22 -21.51 70.50
C ARG A 769 -82.88 -20.76 71.79
N ARG A 770 -81.69 -20.14 71.88
CA ARG A 770 -81.35 -19.23 72.99
C ARG A 770 -82.19 -17.95 72.95
N ALA A 771 -82.36 -17.36 71.78
CA ALA A 771 -83.21 -16.18 71.59
C ALA A 771 -84.68 -16.48 71.90
N GLU A 772 -85.21 -17.64 71.52
CA GLU A 772 -86.56 -18.13 71.83
C GLU A 772 -86.76 -18.40 73.33
N VAL A 773 -85.76 -18.93 74.03
CA VAL A 773 -85.80 -19.09 75.50
C VAL A 773 -85.78 -17.73 76.19
N ILE A 774 -84.96 -16.78 75.72
CA ILE A 774 -84.95 -15.40 76.22
C ILE A 774 -86.28 -14.71 75.91
N LEU A 775 -86.82 -14.85 74.69
CA LEU A 775 -88.12 -14.27 74.29
C LEU A 775 -89.27 -14.89 75.07
N SER A 776 -89.23 -16.19 75.36
CA SER A 776 -90.23 -16.85 76.20
C SER A 776 -90.15 -16.34 77.63
N ARG A 777 -88.94 -16.23 78.19
CA ARG A 777 -88.71 -15.66 79.52
C ARG A 777 -89.15 -14.19 79.60
N VAL A 778 -88.80 -13.37 78.62
CA VAL A 778 -89.22 -11.96 78.52
C VAL A 778 -90.73 -11.86 78.33
N LYS A 779 -91.36 -12.73 77.52
CA LYS A 779 -92.82 -12.78 77.38
C LYS A 779 -93.51 -13.20 78.68
N GLU A 780 -92.91 -14.11 79.45
CA GLU A 780 -93.46 -14.54 80.74
C GLU A 780 -93.22 -13.49 81.83
N GLU A 781 -92.07 -12.81 81.84
CA GLU A 781 -91.81 -11.63 82.68
C GLU A 781 -92.73 -10.45 82.29
N LEU A 782 -93.03 -10.23 81.01
CA LEU A 782 -94.06 -9.30 80.52
C LEU A 782 -95.48 -9.74 80.89
N ALA A 783 -95.79 -11.03 80.84
CA ALA A 783 -97.10 -11.54 81.29
C ALA A 783 -97.28 -11.36 82.79
N ARG A 784 -96.23 -11.60 83.59
CA ARG A 784 -96.19 -11.29 85.03
C ARG A 784 -96.31 -9.78 85.28
N TYR A 785 -95.61 -8.94 84.52
CA TYR A 785 -95.73 -7.47 84.60
C TYR A 785 -97.14 -6.97 84.23
N ARG A 786 -97.75 -7.55 83.18
CA ARG A 786 -99.14 -7.27 82.77
C ARG A 786 -100.16 -7.75 83.80
N ALA A 787 -99.85 -8.79 84.56
CA ALA A 787 -100.69 -9.27 85.66
C ALA A 787 -100.49 -8.47 86.97
N SER A 788 -99.28 -7.95 87.23
CA SER A 788 -98.97 -7.15 88.43
C SER A 788 -99.33 -5.67 88.28
N CYS A 789 -99.26 -5.13 87.06
CA CYS A 789 -99.63 -3.76 86.74
C CYS A 789 -101.00 -3.74 86.04
N GLY A 790 -102.07 -3.61 86.82
CA GLY A 790 -103.46 -3.61 86.35
C GLY A 790 -103.85 -2.38 85.51
N ARG A 791 -103.19 -2.16 84.37
CA ARG A 791 -103.60 -1.21 83.32
C ARG A 791 -103.74 -1.95 81.99
N SER A 792 -104.96 -1.97 81.46
CA SER A 792 -105.21 -2.35 80.07
C SER A 792 -104.47 -1.37 79.16
N ILE A 793 -103.59 -1.86 78.29
CA ILE A 793 -102.95 -1.06 77.25
C ILE A 793 -103.85 -1.10 76.01
N ASP A 794 -104.02 0.04 75.37
CA ASP A 794 -105.01 0.26 74.31
C ASP A 794 -104.53 -0.33 72.97
N PHE A 795 -105.25 -1.35 72.47
CA PHE A 795 -104.93 -2.04 71.20
C PHE A 795 -104.95 -1.11 69.97
N ASN A 796 -105.58 0.06 70.07
CA ASN A 796 -105.71 0.99 68.94
C ASN A 796 -104.36 1.60 68.51
N GLU A 797 -103.43 1.82 69.43
CA GLU A 797 -102.18 2.55 69.14
C GLU A 797 -101.17 1.65 68.38
N GLU A 798 -101.07 0.38 68.75
CA GLU A 798 -100.28 -0.65 68.06
C GLU A 798 -100.79 -0.88 66.62
N GLN A 799 -102.11 -0.88 66.42
CA GLN A 799 -102.72 -1.03 65.10
C GLN A 799 -102.54 0.22 64.21
N MET A 800 -102.54 1.42 64.78
CA MET A 800 -102.29 2.66 64.03
C MET A 800 -100.83 2.76 63.55
N LEU A 801 -99.86 2.32 64.37
CA LEU A 801 -98.46 2.19 63.96
C LEU A 801 -98.26 1.14 62.85
N SER A 802 -98.97 0.01 62.92
CA SER A 802 -98.92 -1.02 61.87
C SER A 802 -99.46 -0.52 60.53
N ASN A 803 -100.47 0.35 60.53
CA ASN A 803 -100.99 0.98 59.31
C ASN A 803 -100.00 1.98 58.70
N LYS A 804 -99.35 2.84 59.51
CA LYS A 804 -98.29 3.76 59.03
C LYS A 804 -97.10 3.02 58.42
N LEU A 805 -96.74 1.85 58.95
CA LEU A 805 -95.69 1.01 58.37
C LEU A 805 -96.06 0.53 56.96
N LYS A 806 -97.34 0.22 56.71
CA LYS A 806 -97.82 -0.17 55.37
C LYS A 806 -97.84 1.01 54.40
N GLU A 807 -98.32 2.18 54.83
CA GLU A 807 -98.32 3.38 53.98
C GLU A 807 -96.90 3.74 53.53
N THR A 808 -95.93 3.77 54.46
CA THR A 808 -94.52 4.05 54.12
C THR A 808 -93.88 2.99 53.23
N GLU A 809 -94.29 1.72 53.31
CA GLU A 809 -93.83 0.67 52.40
C GLU A 809 -94.47 0.77 50.99
N GLU A 810 -95.74 1.19 50.90
CA GLU A 810 -96.38 1.51 49.62
C GLU A 810 -95.78 2.77 48.96
N GLU A 811 -95.47 3.82 49.72
CA GLU A 811 -94.74 5.00 49.23
C GLU A 811 -93.36 4.62 48.67
N ARG A 812 -92.63 3.73 49.36
CA ARG A 812 -91.33 3.20 48.91
C ARG A 812 -91.46 2.44 47.59
N LEU A 813 -92.50 1.63 47.41
CA LEU A 813 -92.78 0.93 46.15
C LEU A 813 -93.15 1.90 45.02
N GLN A 814 -93.98 2.91 45.30
CA GLN A 814 -94.31 3.96 44.32
C GLN A 814 -93.07 4.76 43.89
N LEU A 815 -92.16 5.06 44.83
CA LEU A 815 -90.91 5.77 44.53
C LEU A 815 -89.98 4.94 43.65
N ALA A 816 -89.82 3.64 43.94
CA ALA A 816 -89.06 2.71 43.11
C ALA A 816 -89.63 2.63 41.68
N GLN A 817 -90.96 2.64 41.52
CA GLN A 817 -91.59 2.60 40.21
C GLN A 817 -91.47 3.93 39.43
N LYS A 818 -91.54 5.08 40.12
CA LYS A 818 -91.19 6.40 39.53
C LYS A 818 -89.73 6.43 39.04
N PHE A 819 -88.81 5.85 39.81
CA PHE A 819 -87.40 5.78 39.47
C PHE A 819 -87.14 4.90 38.23
N LEU A 820 -87.77 3.72 38.14
CA LEU A 820 -87.70 2.86 36.95
C LEU A 820 -88.24 3.56 35.69
N ASN A 821 -89.34 4.32 35.83
CA ASN A 821 -89.89 5.13 34.74
C ASN A 821 -88.93 6.25 34.28
N LEU A 822 -88.17 6.84 35.20
CA LEU A 822 -87.15 7.84 34.89
C LEU A 822 -85.98 7.22 34.10
N CYS A 823 -85.41 6.11 34.57
CA CYS A 823 -84.36 5.37 33.84
C CYS A 823 -84.84 4.96 32.43
N THR A 824 -86.07 4.48 32.32
CA THR A 824 -86.70 4.15 31.02
C THR A 824 -86.82 5.37 30.11
N SER A 825 -87.10 6.55 30.68
CA SER A 825 -87.25 7.80 29.91
C SER A 825 -85.91 8.33 29.41
N ILE A 826 -84.85 8.27 30.23
CA ILE A 826 -83.48 8.65 29.83
C ILE A 826 -83.02 7.77 28.64
N LEU A 827 -83.23 6.46 28.73
CA LEU A 827 -82.89 5.52 27.65
C LEU A 827 -83.66 5.80 26.35
N LYS A 828 -84.95 6.16 26.44
CA LYS A 828 -85.74 6.58 25.27
C LYS A 828 -85.21 7.87 24.62
N VAL A 829 -84.83 8.87 25.42
CA VAL A 829 -84.25 10.13 24.90
C VAL A 829 -82.86 9.89 24.27
N ALA A 830 -82.10 8.92 24.79
CA ALA A 830 -80.83 8.48 24.18
C ALA A 830 -81.02 7.63 22.90
N GLY A 831 -82.25 7.24 22.56
CA GLY A 831 -82.55 6.38 21.40
C GLY A 831 -82.33 4.88 21.64
N ILE A 832 -82.11 4.45 22.89
CA ILE A 832 -81.79 3.07 23.25
C ILE A 832 -83.09 2.30 23.56
N THR A 833 -83.55 1.48 22.61
CA THR A 833 -84.76 0.64 22.76
C THR A 833 -84.44 -0.76 23.29
N LYS A 834 -84.07 -0.86 24.57
CA LYS A 834 -83.91 -2.15 25.29
C LYS A 834 -85.18 -2.58 26.04
N PRO A 835 -85.42 -3.90 26.23
CA PRO A 835 -86.58 -4.41 26.96
C PRO A 835 -86.48 -4.15 28.48
N VAL A 836 -87.64 -4.05 29.14
CA VAL A 836 -87.78 -3.59 30.54
C VAL A 836 -87.00 -4.44 31.56
N SER A 837 -86.72 -5.70 31.26
CA SER A 837 -85.96 -6.63 32.11
C SER A 837 -84.46 -6.34 32.24
N GLU A 838 -83.90 -5.44 31.41
CA GLU A 838 -82.45 -5.09 31.43
C GLU A 838 -82.17 -3.64 31.89
N ILE A 839 -83.19 -2.93 32.41
CA ILE A 839 -83.04 -1.54 32.86
C ILE A 839 -82.33 -1.51 34.22
N SER A 840 -81.00 -1.32 34.18
CA SER A 840 -80.17 -1.04 35.34
C SER A 840 -79.81 0.45 35.43
N LEU A 841 -79.52 0.92 36.65
CA LEU A 841 -79.09 2.30 36.91
C LEU A 841 -77.90 2.70 36.04
N SER A 842 -76.87 1.86 35.99
CA SER A 842 -75.63 2.12 35.26
C SER A 842 -75.84 2.35 33.76
N VAL A 843 -76.76 1.61 33.14
CA VAL A 843 -77.07 1.76 31.70
C VAL A 843 -77.83 3.07 31.44
N ALA A 844 -78.64 3.54 32.39
CA ALA A 844 -79.28 4.85 32.30
C ALA A 844 -78.30 6.01 32.54
N GLU A 845 -77.34 5.85 33.46
CA GLU A 845 -76.26 6.82 33.72
C GLU A 845 -75.32 6.96 32.51
N GLU A 846 -74.90 5.84 31.91
CA GLU A 846 -74.07 5.83 30.70
C GLU A 846 -74.79 6.53 29.53
N ALA A 847 -76.09 6.25 29.34
CA ALA A 847 -76.92 6.90 28.33
C ALA A 847 -77.10 8.41 28.58
N LEU A 848 -77.17 8.84 29.85
CA LEU A 848 -77.23 10.24 30.23
C LEU A 848 -75.92 10.98 29.92
N GLU A 849 -74.78 10.36 30.18
CA GLU A 849 -73.46 10.93 29.89
C GLU A 849 -73.21 11.04 28.38
N GLN A 850 -73.65 10.06 27.59
CA GLN A 850 -73.64 10.15 26.12
C GLN A 850 -74.53 11.31 25.62
N LEU A 851 -75.72 11.51 26.21
CA LEU A 851 -76.60 12.65 25.92
C LEU A 851 -75.95 13.99 26.24
N LYS A 852 -75.27 14.10 27.38
CA LYS A 852 -74.51 15.27 27.83
C LYS A 852 -73.34 15.60 26.89
N ASN A 853 -72.59 14.60 26.45
CA ASN A 853 -71.52 14.78 25.45
C ASN A 853 -72.05 15.21 24.08
N ARG A 854 -73.23 14.71 23.67
CA ARG A 854 -73.91 15.17 22.46
C ARG A 854 -74.42 16.61 22.60
N LEU A 855 -74.98 16.98 23.76
CA LEU A 855 -75.51 18.32 24.01
C LEU A 855 -74.40 19.38 24.07
N THR A 856 -73.27 19.11 24.72
CA THR A 856 -72.10 20.03 24.72
C THR A 856 -71.49 20.19 23.32
N THR A 857 -71.65 19.20 22.44
CA THR A 857 -71.20 19.28 21.03
C THR A 857 -72.14 20.16 20.21
N LEU A 858 -73.46 19.95 20.32
CA LEU A 858 -74.47 20.84 19.71
C LEU A 858 -74.41 22.28 20.26
N GLU A 859 -74.03 22.45 21.52
CA GLU A 859 -73.82 23.78 22.11
C GLU A 859 -72.59 24.48 21.50
N ARG A 860 -71.47 23.77 21.32
CA ARG A 860 -70.30 24.28 20.59
C ARG A 860 -70.65 24.64 19.14
N GLU A 861 -71.41 23.81 18.44
CA GLU A 861 -71.91 24.11 17.08
C GLU A 861 -72.84 25.33 17.06
N SER A 862 -73.71 25.50 18.07
CA SER A 862 -74.57 26.68 18.22
C SER A 862 -73.78 27.96 18.51
N GLN A 863 -72.70 27.86 19.30
CA GLN A 863 -71.79 28.98 19.57
C GLN A 863 -70.97 29.36 18.32
N ASP A 864 -70.48 28.39 17.55
CA ASP A 864 -69.81 28.62 16.26
C ASP A 864 -70.78 29.23 15.23
N LEU A 865 -72.02 28.75 15.13
CA LEU A 865 -73.05 29.37 14.30
C LEU A 865 -73.40 30.80 14.75
N LYS A 866 -73.43 31.08 16.06
CA LYS A 866 -73.56 32.46 16.58
C LYS A 866 -72.35 33.33 16.23
N PHE A 867 -71.14 32.79 16.25
CA PHE A 867 -69.92 33.50 15.82
C PHE A 867 -69.95 33.79 14.32
N LYS A 868 -70.31 32.80 13.50
CA LYS A 868 -70.52 32.97 12.05
C LYS A 868 -71.60 34.01 11.75
N ASN A 869 -72.73 34.00 12.49
CA ASN A 869 -73.76 35.03 12.37
C ASN A 869 -73.26 36.42 12.79
N LYS A 870 -72.46 36.55 13.86
CA LYS A 870 -71.80 37.82 14.21
C LYS A 870 -70.87 38.30 13.10
N ILE A 871 -70.07 37.42 12.51
CA ILE A 871 -69.17 37.75 11.39
C ILE A 871 -69.96 38.16 10.15
N VAL A 872 -71.09 37.51 9.85
CA VAL A 872 -72.00 37.90 8.75
C VAL A 872 -72.66 39.25 9.03
N ASN A 873 -73.19 39.48 10.23
CA ASN A 873 -73.79 40.76 10.62
C ASN A 873 -72.76 41.90 10.59
N GLU A 874 -71.52 41.66 11.03
CA GLU A 874 -70.49 42.70 10.99
C GLU A 874 -69.96 42.91 9.56
N ARG A 875 -69.98 41.90 8.69
CA ARG A 875 -69.78 42.06 7.24
C ARG A 875 -70.90 42.89 6.61
N ILE A 876 -72.16 42.71 7.02
CA ILE A 876 -73.29 43.54 6.59
C ILE A 876 -73.10 44.98 7.09
N ARG A 877 -72.79 45.19 8.37
CA ARG A 877 -72.49 46.50 8.96
C ARG A 877 -71.33 47.24 8.27
N LEU A 878 -70.28 46.52 7.86
CA LEU A 878 -69.17 47.06 7.07
C LEU A 878 -69.58 47.36 5.62
N SER A 879 -70.59 46.66 5.09
CA SER A 879 -71.18 46.96 3.77
C SER A 879 -72.11 48.20 3.84
N GLU A 880 -72.78 48.43 4.97
CA GLU A 880 -73.58 49.64 5.26
C GLU A 880 -72.71 50.89 5.49
N LEU A 881 -71.42 50.73 5.80
CA LEU A 881 -70.45 51.83 5.96
C LEU A 881 -69.92 52.39 4.63
N VAL A 882 -70.36 51.85 3.48
CA VAL A 882 -70.08 52.41 2.15
C VAL A 882 -71.10 53.53 1.86
N PRO A 883 -70.68 54.80 1.71
CA PRO A 883 -71.61 55.94 1.74
C PRO A 883 -72.29 56.23 0.38
N GLN A 884 -73.56 56.66 0.42
CA GLN A 884 -74.32 57.56 -0.50
C GLN A 884 -75.84 57.25 -0.36
N PRO A 885 -76.79 58.19 -0.56
CA PRO A 885 -77.00 59.46 0.15
C PRO A 885 -78.37 59.53 0.88
N SER A 886 -78.52 60.49 1.79
CA SER A 886 -79.79 60.87 2.48
C SER A 886 -80.80 61.58 1.52
N PRO A 887 -82.01 62.02 1.95
CA PRO A 887 -82.71 61.87 3.24
C PRO A 887 -84.24 61.53 3.15
N LEU A 888 -84.94 61.50 4.30
CA LEU A 888 -86.33 61.96 4.59
C LEU A 888 -87.30 60.97 5.30
N SER A 889 -87.64 61.36 6.53
CA SER A 889 -89.01 61.54 7.05
C SER A 889 -89.96 60.34 7.32
N SER A 890 -90.19 60.14 8.62
CA SER A 890 -91.51 60.09 9.30
C SER A 890 -92.49 58.90 9.18
N ARG A 891 -93.04 58.59 10.37
CA ARG A 891 -94.41 58.13 10.69
C ARG A 891 -94.81 56.64 10.53
N THR A 892 -95.00 56.05 11.71
CA THR A 892 -96.20 55.33 12.23
C THR A 892 -96.96 54.25 11.44
N ASP A 893 -97.33 53.25 12.25
CA ASP A 893 -98.55 52.43 12.23
C ASP A 893 -98.79 51.35 11.16
N GLU A 894 -98.69 50.13 11.68
CA GLU A 894 -99.69 49.04 11.62
C GLU A 894 -100.14 48.39 10.30
N ASN A 895 -100.29 47.07 10.43
CA ASN A 895 -101.19 46.17 9.72
C ASN A 895 -100.97 45.96 8.21
N ARG A 896 -100.60 44.70 7.88
CA ARG A 896 -101.41 43.87 6.97
C ARG A 896 -101.13 42.38 7.10
N LEU A 897 -102.23 41.62 7.09
CA LEU A 897 -102.24 40.19 6.78
C LEU A 897 -102.03 39.96 5.27
N THR A 898 -101.45 38.80 4.96
CA THR A 898 -101.27 38.12 3.66
C THR A 898 -102.55 38.07 2.78
N PRO A 899 -102.47 38.00 1.42
CA PRO A 899 -102.01 36.83 0.62
C PRO A 899 -101.09 37.23 -0.58
N GLN A 900 -100.60 36.40 -1.52
CA GLN A 900 -101.18 35.23 -2.21
C GLN A 900 -100.11 34.36 -2.96
N ARG A 901 -100.55 33.19 -3.45
CA ARG A 901 -99.87 32.03 -4.08
C ARG A 901 -99.00 32.25 -5.35
N VAL A 902 -97.91 31.46 -5.39
CA VAL A 902 -97.46 30.50 -6.45
C VAL A 902 -97.30 30.92 -7.92
N SER A 903 -96.09 30.68 -8.45
CA SER A 903 -95.84 30.18 -9.82
C SER A 903 -94.61 29.23 -9.83
N GLN A 904 -94.49 28.35 -10.84
CA GLN A 904 -93.60 27.17 -10.82
C GLN A 904 -92.50 27.22 -11.91
N THR A 905 -91.28 26.72 -11.60
CA THR A 905 -90.32 26.02 -12.53
C THR A 905 -89.76 26.82 -13.74
N PRO A 906 -88.74 26.37 -14.54
CA PRO A 906 -88.12 25.02 -14.64
C PRO A 906 -86.57 24.86 -14.81
N TYR A 907 -86.09 23.64 -14.50
CA TYR A 907 -85.05 22.78 -15.15
C TYR A 907 -83.65 23.26 -15.65
N LEU A 908 -82.63 22.45 -15.27
CA LEU A 908 -81.36 22.09 -15.98
C LEU A 908 -80.28 23.19 -16.20
N SER A 909 -78.97 22.93 -16.27
CA SER A 909 -78.10 21.73 -16.05
C SER A 909 -76.62 22.14 -15.94
N ALA A 910 -75.75 21.29 -15.36
CA ALA A 910 -74.29 21.11 -15.61
C ALA A 910 -73.37 22.34 -15.86
N LEU A 911 -72.23 22.52 -15.20
CA LEU A 911 -70.98 21.76 -15.44
C LEU A 911 -69.85 22.14 -14.43
N ASP A 912 -68.87 21.24 -14.32
CA ASP A 912 -67.44 21.42 -14.00
C ASP A 912 -66.91 22.00 -12.67
N ARG A 913 -66.00 21.18 -12.10
CA ARG A 913 -64.94 21.40 -11.09
C ARG A 913 -65.32 21.50 -9.62
#